data_AF-A0A956SAL1-F1
#
_entry.id   AF-A0A956SAL1-F1
#
_cell.length_a   1.000
_cell.length_b   1.000
_cell.length_c   1.000
_cell.angle_alpha   90.00
_cell.angle_beta   90.00
_cell.angle_gamma   90.00
#
_symmetry.space_group_name_H-M   'P 1'
#
loop_
_entity.id
_entity.type
_entity.pdbx_description
1 polymer ?
#
loop_
_entity_poly.entity_id
_entity_poly.type
_entity_poly.pdbx_seq_one_letter_code
_entity_poly.pdbx_strand_id
1 'polypeptide(L)'
;MGELRGRGRRLLWAVFAAWAASGAGGVAAADTLQVLADSPHSELHVAEAGHELPVRVALHDSSGRPYSGQNVRLRSLAVPSPFSPADTTVATNLDGQAIFSLRVRDVPGDWVLVASRAGDETELTVPVRVLPRGWVRRMVVTGAGGLAMFLFGMRLIGRSLEKFAGARLRDSLGRMTSNPLRATVFGMVSTLLVQSSSASTVLLVSFASTGLLSLRGGLGAVLGAAVGSTLTVQLIAFRLSNWALLLVAIGFLMNLQDQSRLRRLGSAVIGLGLVFHGLTLISEALSPLDGMGPVVGFFVAAAENPVPAMFAAAAFTAVAQASAATLGIVLGLSLQGLLPLDAALPFVLGANVGTTTTALIAAIGAPADGRRIAWAHAMFRLGGGLLFLPFLHPFASFVEHLTADPARQVAHAFTLLNVATALVFLPFLPAAERLFRRLIPDDPGDADDDWAPRSLDRRFREQPDIAIAGALQEVLRMAQLVKAMLDDVKRSLRKDDEELAQSIRRSDDRVDRLDEAITAYLTELNTEALSGAQASRVLDLLFITKDLELIADVVSKGLVPGLLHKKHTLGLRFSDEGFHQILDFHDQVRETVELVVAAIATWNADTARRVLDRKSQLDRLERQLRVAHLARLQAGNEASRATTTVHVDAVADYKRILSYSARMAYAVLGKAHDLPEPPTLPPAEAGPTSPVGPSSGSEALR
;
A
#
# COMPACT_ATOMS: atom_id res chain seq x y z
N MET A 1 -33.94 -21.13 20.36
CA MET A 1 -33.65 -20.10 19.32
C MET A 1 -34.89 -19.59 18.57
N GLY A 2 -35.98 -20.36 18.44
CA GLY A 2 -37.24 -19.89 17.83
C GLY A 2 -38.01 -18.83 18.65
N GLU A 3 -37.95 -18.88 19.99
CA GLU A 3 -38.70 -17.97 20.86
C GLU A 3 -38.09 -16.56 20.98
N LEU A 4 -36.78 -16.40 20.78
CA LEU A 4 -36.09 -15.10 20.82
C LEU A 4 -36.37 -14.26 19.55
N ARG A 5 -36.53 -14.92 18.38
CA ARG A 5 -37.01 -14.27 17.14
C ARG A 5 -38.49 -13.88 17.21
N GLY A 6 -39.28 -14.56 18.05
CA GLY A 6 -40.69 -14.25 18.28
C GLY A 6 -40.92 -12.99 19.12
N ARG A 7 -40.04 -12.69 20.09
CA ARG A 7 -40.17 -11.49 20.95
C ARG A 7 -39.78 -10.19 20.25
N GLY A 8 -38.71 -10.19 19.45
CA GLY A 8 -38.32 -9.01 18.65
C GLY A 8 -39.35 -8.62 17.57
N ARG A 9 -39.98 -9.62 16.94
CA ARG A 9 -41.11 -9.38 16.02
C ARG A 9 -42.36 -8.86 16.73
N ARG A 10 -42.66 -9.31 17.95
CA ARG A 10 -43.79 -8.77 18.74
C ARG A 10 -43.54 -7.35 19.23
N LEU A 11 -42.29 -6.98 19.54
CA LEU A 11 -41.91 -5.61 19.89
C LEU A 11 -42.03 -4.67 18.68
N LEU A 12 -41.55 -5.10 17.51
CA LEU A 12 -41.72 -4.36 16.25
C LEU A 12 -43.18 -4.25 15.83
N TRP A 13 -44.00 -5.28 16.06
CA TRP A 13 -45.45 -5.21 15.84
C TRP A 13 -46.15 -4.31 16.85
N ALA A 14 -45.68 -4.21 18.09
CA ALA A 14 -46.22 -3.28 19.08
C ALA A 14 -45.86 -1.82 18.74
N VAL A 15 -44.62 -1.57 18.30
CA VAL A 15 -44.16 -0.26 17.81
C VAL A 15 -44.89 0.13 16.52
N PHE A 16 -45.08 -0.81 15.59
CA PHE A 16 -45.82 -0.58 14.35
C PHE A 16 -47.33 -0.44 14.57
N ALA A 17 -47.92 -1.14 15.55
CA ALA A 17 -49.32 -0.98 15.94
C ALA A 17 -49.56 0.36 16.66
N ALA A 18 -48.61 0.81 17.50
CA ALA A 18 -48.65 2.15 18.10
C ALA A 18 -48.51 3.26 17.05
N TRP A 19 -47.66 3.05 16.02
CA TRP A 19 -47.52 3.96 14.88
C TRP A 19 -48.74 3.96 13.93
N ALA A 20 -49.36 2.80 13.70
CA ALA A 20 -50.57 2.70 12.89
C ALA A 20 -51.80 3.31 13.60
N ALA A 21 -51.83 3.27 14.94
CA ALA A 21 -52.86 3.91 15.75
C ALA A 21 -52.76 5.45 15.76
N SER A 22 -51.57 6.03 15.52
CA SER A 22 -51.39 7.49 15.44
C SER A 22 -51.62 8.09 14.04
N GLY A 23 -51.79 7.25 13.02
CA GLY A 23 -51.88 7.66 11.61
C GLY A 23 -53.29 7.76 11.01
N ALA A 24 -54.37 7.51 11.76
CA ALA A 24 -55.73 7.49 11.22
C ALA A 24 -56.69 8.43 11.95
N GLY A 25 -57.09 9.51 11.27
CA GLY A 25 -58.38 10.16 11.48
C GLY A 25 -58.39 11.33 12.45
N GLY A 26 -58.70 12.51 11.93
CA GLY A 26 -58.96 13.70 12.72
C GLY A 26 -60.08 13.49 13.74
N VAL A 27 -59.72 13.64 15.00
CA VAL A 27 -60.60 13.96 16.12
C VAL A 27 -59.84 15.01 16.93
N ALA A 28 -60.48 16.13 17.26
CA ALA A 28 -59.92 17.14 18.15
C ALA A 28 -59.64 16.48 19.52
N ALA A 29 -58.39 16.11 19.78
CA ALA A 29 -57.98 15.46 21.01
C ALA A 29 -57.50 16.48 22.04
N ALA A 30 -57.92 16.24 23.28
CA ALA A 30 -57.43 16.87 24.48
C ALA A 30 -55.91 16.73 24.62
N ASP A 31 -55.30 17.67 25.33
CA ASP A 31 -53.98 17.67 25.98
C ASP A 31 -52.96 16.63 25.48
N THR A 32 -51.93 17.08 24.78
CA THR A 32 -50.86 16.23 24.26
C THR A 32 -49.68 16.12 25.23
N LEU A 33 -49.35 14.89 25.63
CA LEU A 33 -48.09 14.54 26.28
C LEU A 33 -46.99 14.35 25.23
N GLN A 34 -45.82 14.95 25.45
CA GLN A 34 -44.65 14.80 24.59
C GLN A 34 -43.38 14.59 25.43
N VAL A 35 -42.50 13.69 24.99
CA VAL A 35 -41.16 13.55 25.61
C VAL A 35 -40.23 14.58 24.98
N LEU A 36 -39.52 15.33 25.82
CA LEU A 36 -38.47 16.23 25.37
C LEU A 36 -37.16 15.44 25.35
N ALA A 37 -36.80 14.91 24.18
CA ALA A 37 -35.51 14.26 23.96
C ALA A 37 -34.39 15.30 23.79
N ASP A 38 -33.19 14.96 24.25
CA ASP A 38 -31.99 15.82 24.08
C ASP A 38 -31.54 15.95 22.61
N SER A 39 -32.11 15.15 21.69
CA SER A 39 -31.86 15.23 20.25
C SER A 39 -33.16 15.07 19.45
N PRO A 40 -33.43 15.92 18.44
CA PRO A 40 -34.65 15.86 17.62
C PRO A 40 -34.74 14.60 16.72
N HIS A 41 -33.70 13.77 16.67
CA HIS A 41 -33.59 12.61 15.78
C HIS A 41 -33.64 11.24 16.48
N SER A 42 -33.82 11.15 17.80
CA SER A 42 -34.07 9.86 18.47
C SER A 42 -34.96 9.97 19.70
N GLU A 43 -35.98 9.12 19.76
CA GLU A 43 -36.81 8.90 20.95
C GLU A 43 -36.13 7.99 22.01
N LEU A 44 -34.97 7.40 21.69
CA LEU A 44 -34.23 6.50 22.58
C LEU A 44 -33.38 7.29 23.59
N HIS A 45 -33.72 7.19 24.87
CA HIS A 45 -32.86 7.69 25.95
C HIS A 45 -31.77 6.68 26.27
N VAL A 46 -30.52 7.13 26.41
CA VAL A 46 -29.40 6.26 26.78
C VAL A 46 -28.86 6.66 28.14
N ALA A 47 -28.70 5.69 29.02
CA ALA A 47 -28.20 5.92 30.37
C ALA A 47 -27.12 4.89 30.73
N GLU A 48 -26.06 5.34 31.41
CA GLU A 48 -25.07 4.42 31.98
C GLU A 48 -25.52 3.93 33.36
N ALA A 49 -25.42 2.62 33.59
CA ALA A 49 -25.69 2.01 34.88
C ALA A 49 -24.97 2.73 36.02
N GLY A 50 -25.70 3.06 37.08
CA GLY A 50 -25.19 3.76 38.25
C GLY A 50 -25.26 5.28 38.22
N HIS A 51 -25.56 5.89 37.06
CA HIS A 51 -25.79 7.32 36.93
C HIS A 51 -27.27 7.68 37.09
N GLU A 52 -27.53 8.97 37.27
CA GLU A 52 -28.89 9.52 37.20
C GLU A 52 -29.29 9.70 35.73
N LEU A 53 -30.51 9.29 35.42
CA LEU A 53 -31.16 9.51 34.14
C LEU A 53 -32.23 10.60 34.34
N PRO A 54 -32.01 11.82 33.83
CA PRO A 54 -33.05 12.81 33.74
C PRO A 54 -34.04 12.43 32.63
N VAL A 55 -35.33 12.35 32.94
CA VAL A 55 -36.41 12.18 31.95
C VAL A 55 -37.29 13.41 31.99
N ARG A 56 -37.49 14.06 30.85
CA ARG A 56 -38.31 15.29 30.72
C ARG A 56 -39.55 14.99 29.89
N VAL A 57 -40.71 15.24 30.48
CA VAL A 57 -42.01 15.06 29.82
C VAL A 57 -42.72 16.41 29.82
N ALA A 58 -43.11 16.90 28.65
CA ALA A 58 -43.88 18.12 28.50
C ALA A 58 -45.37 17.80 28.30
N LEU A 59 -46.23 18.64 28.86
CA LEU A 59 -47.67 18.57 28.74
C LEU A 59 -48.18 19.89 28.15
N HIS A 60 -48.77 19.81 26.95
CA HIS A 60 -49.30 20.97 26.24
C HIS A 60 -50.75 20.75 25.81
N ASP A 61 -51.51 21.83 25.67
CA ASP A 61 -52.82 21.78 25.02
C ASP A 61 -52.70 21.59 23.49
N SER A 62 -53.84 21.39 22.82
CA SER A 62 -53.91 21.23 21.35
C SER A 62 -53.47 22.48 20.55
N SER A 63 -53.25 23.61 21.22
CA SER A 63 -52.69 24.85 20.66
C SER A 63 -51.20 25.06 20.98
N GLY A 64 -50.57 24.12 21.68
CA GLY A 64 -49.16 24.17 22.08
C GLY A 64 -48.88 24.96 23.37
N ARG A 65 -49.90 25.35 24.15
CA ARG A 65 -49.70 26.08 25.42
C ARG A 65 -49.37 25.12 26.56
N PRO A 66 -48.42 25.46 27.44
CA PRO A 66 -47.99 24.58 28.52
C PRO A 66 -49.00 24.48 29.65
N TYR A 67 -49.22 23.26 30.15
CA TYR A 67 -49.99 23.03 31.37
C TYR A 67 -49.09 23.05 32.61
N SER A 68 -49.23 24.07 33.45
CA SER A 68 -48.45 24.20 34.70
C SER A 68 -49.15 23.58 35.91
N GLY A 69 -48.37 23.00 36.83
CA GLY A 69 -48.85 22.42 38.08
C GLY A 69 -49.58 21.08 37.95
N GLN A 70 -49.53 20.42 36.79
CA GLN A 70 -50.19 19.14 36.55
C GLN A 70 -49.27 17.98 36.98
N ASN A 71 -49.83 16.97 37.65
CA ASN A 71 -49.07 15.80 38.08
C ASN A 71 -48.89 14.80 36.93
N VAL A 72 -47.63 14.53 36.57
CA VAL A 72 -47.24 13.50 35.62
C VAL A 72 -46.61 12.35 36.39
N ARG A 73 -47.07 11.12 36.15
CA ARG A 73 -46.55 9.88 36.74
C ARG A 73 -45.68 9.15 35.73
N LEU A 74 -44.48 8.74 36.15
CA LEU A 74 -43.53 7.96 35.38
C LEU A 74 -43.33 6.60 36.05
N ARG A 75 -43.67 5.52 35.35
CA ARG A 75 -43.57 4.14 35.87
C ARG A 75 -42.74 3.24 34.96
N SER A 76 -41.96 2.35 35.54
CA SER A 76 -41.28 1.27 34.82
C SER A 76 -42.22 0.08 34.64
N LEU A 77 -42.34 -0.44 33.41
CA LEU A 77 -43.12 -1.65 33.15
C LEU A 77 -42.38 -2.95 33.54
N ALA A 78 -41.10 -2.86 33.89
CA ALA A 78 -40.27 -4.01 34.22
C ALA A 78 -40.28 -4.37 35.71
N VAL A 79 -40.37 -5.67 36.02
CA VAL A 79 -40.22 -6.21 37.38
C VAL A 79 -39.13 -7.29 37.37
N PRO A 80 -38.01 -7.10 38.11
CA PRO A 80 -37.64 -5.92 38.88
C PRO A 80 -37.29 -4.72 37.98
N SER A 81 -37.64 -3.50 38.42
CA SER A 81 -37.31 -2.28 37.68
C SER A 81 -35.81 -2.01 37.71
N PRO A 82 -35.19 -1.65 36.57
CA PRO A 82 -33.81 -1.16 36.52
C PRO A 82 -33.69 0.29 37.03
N PHE A 83 -34.80 0.97 37.33
CA PHE A 83 -34.84 2.36 37.77
C PHE A 83 -35.26 2.46 39.23
N SER A 84 -34.66 3.40 39.96
CA SER A 84 -34.98 3.72 41.36
C SER A 84 -35.21 5.22 41.53
N PRO A 85 -36.41 5.66 41.96
CA PRO A 85 -37.61 4.85 42.21
C PRO A 85 -38.17 4.20 40.93
N ALA A 86 -38.92 3.11 41.07
CA ALA A 86 -39.54 2.40 39.95
C ALA A 86 -40.81 3.09 39.43
N ASP A 87 -41.42 3.92 40.27
CA ASP A 87 -42.64 4.67 40.04
C ASP A 87 -42.53 5.99 40.81
N THR A 88 -42.79 7.11 40.15
CA THR A 88 -42.68 8.45 40.74
C THR A 88 -43.63 9.42 40.06
N THR A 89 -44.03 10.47 40.76
CA THR A 89 -44.94 11.51 40.26
C THR A 89 -44.32 12.88 40.51
N VAL A 90 -44.29 13.73 39.47
CA VAL A 90 -43.72 15.08 39.51
C VAL A 90 -44.71 16.06 38.88
N ALA A 91 -44.86 17.24 39.47
CA ALA A 91 -45.71 18.31 38.92
C ALA A 91 -44.97 19.09 37.82
N THR A 92 -45.68 19.53 36.78
CA THR A 92 -45.12 20.34 35.71
C THR A 92 -44.74 21.75 36.17
N ASN A 93 -43.63 22.29 35.63
CA ASN A 93 -43.18 23.67 35.87
C ASN A 93 -44.00 24.71 35.09
N LEU A 94 -43.58 25.99 35.08
CA LEU A 94 -44.26 27.07 34.34
C LEU A 94 -44.24 26.87 32.82
N ASP A 95 -43.25 26.14 32.31
CA ASP A 95 -43.11 25.77 30.90
C ASP A 95 -43.80 24.44 30.56
N GLY A 96 -44.60 23.87 31.47
CA GLY A 96 -45.37 22.65 31.25
C GLY A 96 -44.55 21.36 31.30
N GLN A 97 -43.35 21.39 31.87
CA GLN A 97 -42.41 20.26 31.90
C GLN A 97 -42.35 19.59 33.28
N ALA A 98 -42.51 18.27 33.32
CA ALA A 98 -42.21 17.42 34.47
C ALA A 98 -40.82 16.78 34.27
N ILE A 99 -39.92 16.99 35.24
CA ILE A 99 -38.54 16.50 35.20
C ILE A 99 -38.36 15.42 36.28
N PHE A 100 -38.06 14.21 35.84
CA PHE A 100 -37.81 13.06 36.71
C PHE A 100 -36.30 12.80 36.78
N SER A 101 -35.75 12.55 37.98
CA SER A 101 -34.39 12.01 38.12
C SER A 101 -34.47 10.57 38.63
N LEU A 102 -34.06 9.62 37.78
CA LEU A 102 -34.10 8.20 38.08
C LEU A 102 -32.68 7.67 38.25
N ARG A 103 -32.38 6.98 39.35
CA ARG A 103 -31.11 6.27 39.49
C ARG A 103 -31.16 4.95 38.75
N VAL A 104 -30.24 4.75 37.81
CA VAL A 104 -30.16 3.55 36.99
C VAL A 104 -29.39 2.46 37.72
N ARG A 105 -29.98 1.29 37.89
CA ARG A 105 -29.35 0.09 38.48
C ARG A 105 -28.47 -0.60 37.43
N ASP A 106 -27.57 -1.46 37.88
CA ASP A 106 -26.65 -2.20 37.00
C ASP A 106 -27.33 -3.41 36.35
N VAL A 107 -28.37 -3.13 35.57
CA VAL A 107 -29.11 -4.11 34.79
C VAL A 107 -29.18 -3.59 33.34
N PRO A 108 -28.13 -3.86 32.53
CA PRO A 108 -28.07 -3.41 31.14
C PRO A 108 -29.20 -4.01 30.30
N GLY A 109 -29.69 -3.25 29.33
CA GLY A 109 -30.74 -3.70 28.41
C GLY A 109 -31.61 -2.56 27.91
N ASP A 110 -32.58 -2.93 27.08
CA ASP A 110 -33.60 -2.02 26.57
C ASP A 110 -34.85 -2.12 27.46
N TRP A 111 -35.29 -0.96 27.93
CA TRP A 111 -36.37 -0.80 28.89
C TRP A 111 -37.37 0.23 28.39
N VAL A 112 -38.58 0.17 28.92
CA VAL A 112 -39.64 1.13 28.60
C VAL A 112 -40.19 1.70 29.89
N LEU A 113 -40.13 3.02 29.99
CA LEU A 113 -40.87 3.79 30.98
C LEU A 113 -42.19 4.25 30.36
N VAL A 114 -43.22 4.41 31.18
CA VAL A 114 -44.51 4.94 30.76
C VAL A 114 -44.80 6.20 31.55
N ALA A 115 -44.96 7.30 30.83
CA ALA A 115 -45.43 8.56 31.37
C ALA A 115 -46.95 8.66 31.17
N SER A 116 -47.67 9.04 32.22
CA SER A 116 -49.12 9.23 32.18
C SER A 116 -49.49 10.44 33.02
N ARG A 117 -50.55 11.15 32.63
CA ARG A 117 -51.10 12.20 33.49
C ARG A 117 -51.92 11.55 34.60
N ALA A 118 -51.81 12.08 35.82
CA ALA A 118 -52.60 11.59 36.94
C ALA A 118 -54.12 11.74 36.66
N GLY A 119 -54.83 10.62 36.56
CA GLY A 119 -56.29 10.58 36.34
C GLY A 119 -56.73 10.48 34.88
N ASP A 120 -55.81 10.32 33.93
CA ASP A 120 -56.10 10.15 32.49
C ASP A 120 -55.59 8.78 31.99
N GLU A 121 -56.21 8.24 30.93
CA GLU A 121 -55.81 6.97 30.31
C GLU A 121 -54.69 7.15 29.25
N THR A 122 -54.32 8.39 28.94
CA THR A 122 -53.28 8.69 27.96
C THR A 122 -51.89 8.30 28.47
N GLU A 123 -51.31 7.26 27.85
CA GLU A 123 -49.96 6.76 28.17
C GLU A 123 -48.96 7.07 27.04
N LEU A 124 -47.79 7.58 27.44
CA LEU A 124 -46.66 7.84 26.55
C LEU A 124 -45.50 6.92 26.91
N THR A 125 -45.03 6.13 25.94
CA THR A 125 -43.87 5.24 26.12
C THR A 125 -42.57 5.99 25.91
N VAL A 126 -41.62 5.79 26.84
CA VAL A 126 -40.28 6.38 26.81
C VAL A 126 -39.27 5.23 26.77
N PRO A 127 -38.70 4.90 25.60
CA PRO A 127 -37.71 3.83 25.49
C PRO A 127 -36.38 4.30 26.08
N VAL A 128 -35.77 3.44 26.91
CA VAL A 128 -34.51 3.71 27.61
C VAL A 128 -33.56 2.53 27.42
N ARG A 129 -32.37 2.78 26.86
CA ARG A 129 -31.28 1.83 26.77
C ARG A 129 -30.30 2.05 27.93
N VAL A 130 -30.21 1.07 28.81
CA VAL A 130 -29.25 1.07 29.92
C VAL A 130 -27.98 0.36 29.48
N LEU A 131 -26.88 1.10 29.45
CA LEU A 131 -25.55 0.60 29.12
C LEU A 131 -24.79 0.20 30.39
N PRO A 132 -23.94 -0.83 30.32
CA PRO A 132 -23.16 -1.27 31.48
C PRO A 132 -22.15 -0.20 31.91
N ARG A 133 -21.76 -0.24 33.19
CA ARG A 133 -20.68 0.64 33.70
C ARG A 133 -19.39 0.48 32.89
N GLY A 134 -18.81 1.61 32.50
CA GLY A 134 -17.60 1.71 31.70
C GLY A 134 -17.77 1.20 30.27
N TRP A 135 -18.97 1.29 29.69
CA TRP A 135 -19.24 0.83 28.32
C TRP A 135 -18.31 1.50 27.28
N VAL A 136 -18.01 2.79 27.42
CA VAL A 136 -17.09 3.51 26.53
C VAL A 136 -15.71 2.87 26.54
N ARG A 137 -15.18 2.56 27.73
CA ARG A 137 -13.88 1.87 27.87
C ARG A 137 -13.91 0.51 27.19
N ARG A 138 -14.99 -0.26 27.37
CA ARG A 138 -15.14 -1.57 26.70
C ARG A 138 -15.21 -1.41 25.19
N MET A 139 -15.98 -0.45 24.69
CA MET A 139 -16.07 -0.14 23.26
C MET A 139 -14.69 0.18 22.68
N VAL A 140 -13.93 1.09 23.31
CA VAL A 140 -12.60 1.48 22.81
C VAL A 140 -11.62 0.31 22.85
N VAL A 141 -11.56 -0.43 23.96
CA VAL A 141 -10.61 -1.56 24.11
C VAL A 141 -10.96 -2.71 23.18
N THR A 142 -12.23 -3.14 23.13
CA THR A 142 -12.68 -4.22 22.24
C THR A 142 -12.56 -3.82 20.77
N GLY A 143 -12.91 -2.58 20.43
CA GLY A 143 -12.78 -2.04 19.07
C GLY A 143 -11.32 -1.97 18.61
N ALA A 144 -10.43 -1.42 19.45
CA ALA A 144 -9.00 -1.36 19.15
C ALA A 144 -8.35 -2.75 19.06
N GLY A 145 -8.69 -3.66 19.98
CA GLY A 145 -8.24 -5.05 19.96
C GLY A 145 -8.73 -5.80 18.72
N GLY A 146 -10.01 -5.63 18.36
CA GLY A 146 -10.60 -6.18 17.14
C GLY A 146 -9.92 -5.66 15.88
N LEU A 147 -9.65 -4.35 15.82
CA LEU A 147 -8.92 -3.74 14.71
C LEU A 147 -7.49 -4.25 14.61
N ALA A 148 -6.78 -4.38 15.73
CA ALA A 148 -5.43 -4.94 15.75
C ALA A 148 -5.39 -6.39 15.25
N MET A 149 -6.33 -7.23 15.70
CA MET A 149 -6.47 -8.62 15.21
C MET A 149 -6.79 -8.66 13.72
N PHE A 150 -7.69 -7.78 13.27
CA PHE A 150 -8.06 -7.66 11.86
C PHE A 150 -6.85 -7.30 10.99
N LEU A 151 -6.12 -6.25 11.36
CA LEU A 151 -4.93 -5.80 10.61
C LEU A 151 -3.79 -6.82 10.64
N PHE A 152 -3.58 -7.48 11.79
CA PHE A 152 -2.59 -8.54 11.89
C PHE A 152 -2.97 -9.76 11.03
N GLY A 153 -4.25 -10.14 11.02
CA GLY A 153 -4.76 -11.19 10.15
C GLY A 153 -4.55 -10.87 8.67
N MET A 154 -4.83 -9.64 8.26
CA MET A 154 -4.56 -9.12 6.92
C MET A 154 -3.07 -9.20 6.56
N ARG A 155 -2.17 -8.86 7.49
CA ARG A 155 -0.72 -8.96 7.29
C ARG A 155 -0.25 -10.42 7.09
N LEU A 156 -0.84 -11.36 7.82
CA LEU A 156 -0.54 -12.79 7.66
C LEU A 156 -0.99 -13.31 6.29
N ILE A 157 -2.22 -12.96 5.87
CA ILE A 157 -2.74 -13.30 4.54
C ILE A 157 -1.81 -12.76 3.45
N GLY A 158 -1.48 -11.46 3.49
CA GLY A 158 -0.60 -10.81 2.50
C GLY A 158 0.76 -11.50 2.37
N ARG A 159 1.47 -11.71 3.49
CA ARG A 159 2.78 -12.40 3.50
C ARG A 159 2.71 -13.83 3.00
N SER A 160 1.62 -14.55 3.28
CA SER A 160 1.44 -15.91 2.77
C SER A 160 1.20 -15.91 1.27
N LEU A 161 0.30 -15.05 0.75
CA LEU A 161 0.04 -14.95 -0.69
C LEU A 161 1.28 -14.50 -1.47
N GLU A 162 2.01 -13.49 -0.98
CA GLU A 162 3.25 -12.99 -1.61
C GLU A 162 4.26 -14.11 -1.83
N LYS A 163 4.49 -14.95 -0.81
CA LYS A 163 5.40 -16.10 -0.89
C LYS A 163 4.92 -17.19 -1.85
N PHE A 164 3.61 -17.37 -2.03
CA PHE A 164 3.07 -18.28 -3.03
C PHE A 164 3.14 -17.72 -4.46
N ALA A 165 3.11 -16.40 -4.60
CA ALA A 165 3.05 -15.69 -5.88
C ALA A 165 4.42 -15.40 -6.53
N GLY A 166 5.49 -15.36 -5.72
CA GLY A 166 6.77 -14.72 -6.04
C GLY A 166 7.45 -15.10 -7.38
N ALA A 167 7.31 -16.34 -7.88
CA ALA A 167 7.95 -16.74 -9.14
C ALA A 167 7.17 -16.33 -10.40
N ARG A 168 5.82 -16.33 -10.37
CA ARG A 168 4.99 -16.18 -11.59
C ARG A 168 4.66 -14.72 -11.94
N LEU A 169 4.58 -13.84 -10.95
CA LEU A 169 4.34 -12.41 -11.16
C LEU A 169 5.51 -11.70 -11.84
N ARG A 170 6.71 -12.09 -11.43
CA ARG A 170 7.95 -11.43 -11.84
C ARG A 170 8.31 -11.76 -13.30
N ASP A 171 7.86 -12.91 -13.82
CA ASP A 171 8.03 -13.31 -15.23
C ASP A 171 7.14 -12.53 -16.20
N SER A 172 6.05 -11.93 -15.71
CA SER A 172 5.10 -11.17 -16.55
C SER A 172 5.53 -9.71 -16.78
N LEU A 173 6.51 -9.20 -16.01
CA LEU A 173 6.98 -7.80 -16.10
C LEU A 173 7.73 -7.51 -17.40
N GLY A 174 8.55 -8.45 -17.88
CA GLY A 174 9.36 -8.25 -19.09
C GLY A 174 8.58 -8.32 -20.41
N ARG A 175 7.29 -8.69 -20.41
CA ARG A 175 6.49 -8.93 -21.65
C ARG A 175 5.29 -7.99 -21.83
N MET A 176 5.00 -7.08 -20.88
CA MET A 176 3.68 -6.44 -20.78
C MET A 176 3.68 -4.92 -20.66
N THR A 177 4.66 -4.22 -21.24
CA THR A 177 4.83 -2.76 -21.10
C THR A 177 4.32 -1.93 -22.29
N SER A 178 3.86 -2.56 -23.38
CA SER A 178 3.45 -1.87 -24.62
C SER A 178 1.93 -1.67 -24.79
N ASN A 179 1.08 -2.43 -24.08
CA ASN A 179 -0.38 -2.34 -24.19
C ASN A 179 -1.04 -1.93 -22.86
N PRO A 180 -1.80 -0.83 -22.80
CA PRO A 180 -2.46 -0.35 -21.58
C PRO A 180 -3.42 -1.37 -20.93
N LEU A 181 -4.09 -2.22 -21.73
CA LEU A 181 -4.96 -3.28 -21.21
C LEU A 181 -4.16 -4.35 -20.46
N ARG A 182 -3.03 -4.78 -21.03
CA ARG A 182 -2.14 -5.76 -20.38
C ARG A 182 -1.53 -5.19 -19.11
N ALA A 183 -1.17 -3.91 -19.13
CA ALA A 183 -0.68 -3.22 -17.95
C ALA A 183 -1.76 -3.12 -16.86
N THR A 184 -3.01 -2.88 -17.22
CA THR A 184 -4.15 -2.89 -16.28
C THR A 184 -4.34 -4.26 -15.64
N VAL A 185 -4.34 -5.33 -16.43
CA VAL A 185 -4.41 -6.70 -15.88
C VAL A 185 -3.22 -6.98 -14.98
N PHE A 186 -2.02 -6.54 -15.35
CA PHE A 186 -0.83 -6.68 -14.53
C PHE A 186 -0.98 -5.98 -13.17
N GLY A 187 -1.43 -4.72 -13.16
CA GLY A 187 -1.67 -3.99 -11.92
C GLY A 187 -2.70 -4.66 -11.01
N MET A 188 -3.78 -5.18 -11.61
CA MET A 188 -4.82 -5.93 -10.91
C MET A 188 -4.25 -7.19 -10.25
N VAL A 189 -3.52 -8.00 -11.01
CA VAL A 189 -2.91 -9.24 -10.50
C VAL A 189 -1.82 -8.95 -9.48
N SER A 190 -0.99 -7.93 -9.71
CA SER A 190 0.04 -7.48 -8.77
C SER A 190 -0.57 -7.09 -7.42
N THR A 191 -1.60 -6.25 -7.43
CA THR A 191 -2.25 -5.81 -6.18
C THR A 191 -3.03 -6.93 -5.50
N LEU A 192 -3.67 -7.81 -6.27
CA LEU A 192 -4.35 -8.99 -5.75
C LEU A 192 -3.39 -9.89 -4.96
N LEU A 193 -2.14 -10.01 -5.40
CA LEU A 193 -1.17 -10.90 -4.78
C LEU A 193 -0.39 -10.21 -3.64
N VAL A 194 -0.07 -8.92 -3.80
CA VAL A 194 0.57 -8.11 -2.75
C VAL A 194 -0.43 -7.75 -1.64
N GLN A 195 -1.74 -7.76 -1.92
CA GLN A 195 -2.83 -7.40 -1.00
C GLN A 195 -2.75 -5.96 -0.45
N SER A 196 -1.88 -5.12 -1.03
CA SER A 196 -1.70 -3.72 -0.65
C SER A 196 -1.60 -2.87 -1.92
N SER A 197 -2.64 -2.10 -2.21
CA SER A 197 -2.67 -1.18 -3.35
C SER A 197 -1.65 -0.06 -3.20
N SER A 198 -1.38 0.40 -1.97
CA SER A 198 -0.31 1.35 -1.66
C SER A 198 1.06 0.79 -2.07
N ALA A 199 1.41 -0.42 -1.60
CA ALA A 199 2.69 -1.04 -1.92
C ALA A 199 2.84 -1.34 -3.43
N SER A 200 1.77 -1.83 -4.07
CA SER A 200 1.75 -2.03 -5.52
C SER A 200 1.93 -0.72 -6.29
N THR A 201 1.32 0.38 -5.86
CA THR A 201 1.45 1.67 -6.55
C THR A 201 2.84 2.27 -6.37
N VAL A 202 3.46 2.14 -5.18
CA VAL A 202 4.86 2.54 -4.96
C VAL A 202 5.80 1.77 -5.90
N LEU A 203 5.57 0.48 -6.10
CA LEU A 203 6.32 -0.33 -7.06
C LEU A 203 6.13 0.17 -8.50
N LEU A 204 4.90 0.52 -8.89
CA LEU A 204 4.61 1.07 -10.22
C LEU A 204 5.29 2.44 -10.43
N VAL A 205 5.33 3.30 -9.40
CA VAL A 205 6.09 4.55 -9.41
C VAL A 205 7.58 4.24 -9.64
N SER A 206 8.15 3.28 -8.91
CA SER A 206 9.55 2.85 -9.09
C SER A 206 9.85 2.33 -10.51
N PHE A 207 8.96 1.53 -11.09
CA PHE A 207 9.12 1.04 -12.46
C PHE A 207 9.01 2.13 -13.52
N ALA A 208 8.16 3.13 -13.30
CA ALA A 208 8.06 4.27 -14.20
C ALA A 208 9.30 5.17 -14.07
N SER A 209 9.78 5.42 -12.84
CA SER A 209 11.01 6.18 -12.57
C SER A 209 12.24 5.58 -13.25
N THR A 210 12.25 4.27 -13.46
CA THR A 210 13.40 3.52 -13.99
C THR A 210 13.28 3.21 -15.48
N GLY A 211 12.26 3.76 -16.16
CA GLY A 211 12.00 3.52 -17.58
C GLY A 211 11.59 2.09 -17.92
N LEU A 212 11.43 1.22 -16.91
CA LEU A 212 11.00 -0.16 -17.08
C LEU A 212 9.52 -0.25 -17.47
N LEU A 213 8.72 0.75 -17.11
CA LEU A 213 7.32 0.86 -17.46
C LEU A 213 7.07 2.19 -18.16
N SER A 214 6.52 2.13 -19.38
CA SER A 214 6.09 3.34 -20.08
C SER A 214 5.05 4.10 -19.24
N LEU A 215 5.03 5.43 -19.29
CA LEU A 215 4.04 6.25 -18.58
C LEU A 215 2.61 5.73 -18.81
N ARG A 216 2.24 5.52 -20.08
CA ARG A 216 0.91 4.99 -20.44
C ARG A 216 0.63 3.59 -19.87
N GLY A 217 1.64 2.72 -19.85
CA GLY A 217 1.56 1.42 -19.19
C GLY A 217 1.36 1.56 -17.68
N GLY A 218 2.10 2.47 -17.04
CA GLY A 218 1.96 2.77 -15.62
C GLY A 218 0.58 3.30 -15.26
N LEU A 219 0.02 4.21 -16.05
CA LEU A 219 -1.35 4.70 -15.84
C LEU A 219 -2.38 3.56 -15.90
N GLY A 220 -2.24 2.64 -16.85
CA GLY A 220 -3.08 1.44 -16.92
C GLY A 220 -2.90 0.54 -15.70
N ALA A 221 -1.66 0.27 -15.31
CA ALA A 221 -1.37 -0.56 -14.14
C ALA A 221 -1.92 0.03 -12.83
N VAL A 222 -1.94 1.36 -12.69
CA VAL A 222 -2.57 2.04 -11.56
C VAL A 222 -4.08 1.79 -11.50
N LEU A 223 -4.79 1.88 -12.64
CA LEU A 223 -6.22 1.54 -12.71
C LEU A 223 -6.46 0.06 -12.36
N GLY A 224 -5.58 -0.81 -12.85
CA GLY A 224 -5.57 -2.23 -12.51
C GLY A 224 -5.44 -2.47 -11.01
N ALA A 225 -4.47 -1.82 -10.38
CA ALA A 225 -4.20 -1.94 -8.96
C ALA A 225 -5.41 -1.58 -8.10
N ALA A 226 -6.18 -0.56 -8.51
CA ALA A 226 -7.43 -0.20 -7.87
C ALA A 226 -8.44 -1.36 -7.87
N VAL A 227 -8.64 -2.01 -9.02
CA VAL A 227 -9.51 -3.19 -9.15
C VAL A 227 -8.96 -4.36 -8.32
N GLY A 228 -7.66 -4.61 -8.34
CA GLY A 228 -7.04 -5.71 -7.59
C GLY A 228 -7.28 -5.64 -6.07
N SER A 229 -7.34 -4.42 -5.52
CA SER A 229 -7.58 -4.20 -4.08
C SER A 229 -8.99 -4.57 -3.60
N THR A 230 -9.94 -4.77 -4.51
CA THR A 230 -11.33 -5.11 -4.20
C THR A 230 -11.49 -6.53 -3.67
N LEU A 231 -10.60 -7.46 -4.07
CA LEU A 231 -10.70 -8.86 -3.67
C LEU A 231 -10.64 -9.02 -2.15
N THR A 232 -9.79 -8.22 -1.49
CA THR A 232 -9.65 -8.25 -0.03
C THR A 232 -10.97 -7.96 0.67
N VAL A 233 -11.65 -6.90 0.24
CA VAL A 233 -12.94 -6.48 0.80
C VAL A 233 -14.00 -7.54 0.52
N GLN A 234 -13.96 -8.15 -0.65
CA GLN A 234 -14.85 -9.25 -1.03
C GLN A 234 -14.64 -10.48 -0.17
N LEU A 235 -13.39 -10.83 0.13
CA LEU A 235 -13.04 -11.92 1.03
C LEU A 235 -13.60 -11.68 2.44
N ILE A 236 -13.50 -10.45 2.94
CA ILE A 236 -13.98 -10.05 4.28
C ILE A 236 -15.52 -10.05 4.35
N ALA A 237 -16.20 -9.69 3.27
CA ALA A 237 -17.66 -9.62 3.23
C ALA A 237 -18.35 -11.00 3.24
N PHE A 238 -17.60 -12.10 3.09
CA PHE A 238 -18.15 -13.42 3.35
C PHE A 238 -18.43 -13.56 4.85
N ARG A 239 -19.66 -13.92 5.23
CA ARG A 239 -20.09 -14.13 6.62
C ARG A 239 -19.49 -15.40 7.24
N LEU A 240 -18.17 -15.47 7.33
CA LEU A 240 -17.42 -16.58 7.95
C LEU A 240 -17.11 -16.32 9.42
N SER A 241 -17.69 -15.28 10.04
CA SER A 241 -17.53 -14.93 11.46
C SER A 241 -17.77 -16.12 12.41
N ASN A 242 -18.77 -16.97 12.11
CA ASN A 242 -19.07 -18.16 12.92
C ASN A 242 -17.99 -19.25 12.85
N TRP A 243 -17.17 -19.23 11.79
CA TRP A 243 -16.08 -20.17 11.57
C TRP A 243 -14.72 -19.57 11.94
N ALA A 244 -14.67 -18.30 12.34
CA ALA A 244 -13.43 -17.56 12.57
C ALA A 244 -12.47 -18.28 13.52
N LEU A 245 -12.95 -18.69 14.71
CA LEU A 245 -12.12 -19.41 15.69
C LEU A 245 -11.74 -20.82 15.24
N LEU A 246 -12.60 -21.50 14.47
CA LEU A 246 -12.26 -22.80 13.87
C LEU A 246 -11.14 -22.64 12.84
N LEU A 247 -11.18 -21.60 12.00
CA LEU A 247 -10.12 -21.27 11.06
C LEU A 247 -8.81 -20.97 11.81
N VAL A 248 -8.85 -20.20 12.91
CA VAL A 248 -7.66 -19.99 13.75
C VAL A 248 -7.10 -21.32 14.26
N ALA A 249 -7.94 -22.21 14.80
CA ALA A 249 -7.52 -23.50 15.33
C ALA A 249 -6.90 -24.40 14.25
N ILE A 250 -7.57 -24.56 13.10
CA ILE A 250 -7.08 -25.36 11.98
C ILE A 250 -5.78 -24.76 11.43
N GLY A 251 -5.75 -23.44 11.23
CA GLY A 251 -4.57 -22.74 10.74
C GLY A 251 -3.38 -22.89 11.69
N PHE A 252 -3.61 -22.86 13.01
CA PHE A 252 -2.59 -23.11 14.03
C PHE A 252 -2.03 -24.52 13.94
N LEU A 253 -2.89 -25.55 13.88
CA LEU A 253 -2.45 -26.95 13.71
C LEU A 253 -1.64 -27.17 12.42
N MET A 254 -2.03 -26.50 11.32
CA MET A 254 -1.28 -26.51 10.07
C MET A 254 0.06 -25.76 10.18
N ASN A 255 0.14 -24.72 11.02
CA ASN A 255 1.35 -23.94 11.25
C ASN A 255 2.42 -24.74 12.01
N LEU A 256 2.01 -25.65 12.89
CA LEU A 256 2.91 -26.52 13.67
C LEU A 256 3.64 -27.57 12.81
N GLN A 257 3.28 -27.73 11.54
CA GLN A 257 3.90 -28.71 10.65
C GLN A 257 5.27 -28.22 10.14
N ASP A 258 6.25 -29.13 10.07
CA ASP A 258 7.58 -28.82 9.53
C ASP A 258 7.56 -28.54 8.02
N GLN A 259 6.56 -29.06 7.32
CA GLN A 259 6.40 -28.86 5.88
C GLN A 259 6.15 -27.39 5.55
N SER A 260 7.11 -26.80 4.83
CA SER A 260 7.11 -25.36 4.54
C SER A 260 5.83 -24.88 3.83
N ARG A 261 5.16 -25.73 3.03
CA ARG A 261 3.91 -25.40 2.33
C ARG A 261 2.69 -25.40 3.23
N LEU A 262 2.51 -26.44 4.07
CA LEU A 262 1.41 -26.54 5.03
C LEU A 262 1.51 -25.43 6.08
N ARG A 263 2.71 -25.15 6.57
CA ARG A 263 2.97 -24.05 7.50
C ARG A 263 2.57 -22.69 6.91
N ARG A 264 2.95 -22.42 5.66
CA ARG A 264 2.57 -21.18 4.93
C ARG A 264 1.06 -21.05 4.75
N LEU A 265 0.40 -22.15 4.38
CA LEU A 265 -1.06 -22.18 4.24
C LEU A 265 -1.73 -21.98 5.61
N GLY A 266 -1.20 -22.60 6.66
CA GLY A 266 -1.61 -22.42 8.04
C GLY A 266 -1.58 -20.96 8.47
N SER A 267 -0.48 -20.23 8.23
CA SER A 267 -0.41 -18.79 8.49
C SER A 267 -1.51 -17.98 7.77
N ALA A 268 -1.82 -18.33 6.51
CA ALA A 268 -2.90 -17.67 5.76
C ALA A 268 -4.27 -17.97 6.38
N VAL A 269 -4.51 -19.21 6.80
CA VAL A 269 -5.77 -19.66 7.42
C VAL A 269 -5.95 -19.04 8.81
N ILE A 270 -4.89 -18.93 9.63
CA ILE A 270 -4.89 -18.16 10.88
C ILE A 270 -5.26 -16.71 10.59
N GLY A 271 -4.59 -16.11 9.60
CA GLY A 271 -4.85 -14.73 9.20
C GLY A 271 -6.32 -14.51 8.88
N LEU A 272 -6.92 -15.40 8.07
CA LEU A 272 -8.34 -15.38 7.73
C LEU A 272 -9.25 -15.46 8.97
N GLY A 273 -8.95 -16.38 9.90
CA GLY A 273 -9.70 -16.49 11.15
C GLY A 273 -9.61 -15.23 12.02
N LEU A 274 -8.43 -14.62 12.12
CA LEU A 274 -8.21 -13.37 12.87
C LEU A 274 -8.92 -12.18 12.23
N VAL A 275 -8.94 -12.09 10.89
CA VAL A 275 -9.71 -11.06 10.16
C VAL A 275 -11.19 -11.13 10.54
N PHE A 276 -11.80 -12.31 10.44
CA PHE A 276 -13.21 -12.47 10.74
C PHE A 276 -13.53 -12.28 12.23
N HIS A 277 -12.69 -12.78 13.14
CA HIS A 277 -12.89 -12.59 14.57
C HIS A 277 -12.70 -11.12 14.97
N GLY A 278 -11.70 -10.43 14.41
CA GLY A 278 -11.49 -9.00 14.60
C GLY A 278 -12.69 -8.18 14.15
N LEU A 279 -13.30 -8.53 13.01
CA LEU A 279 -14.53 -7.89 12.53
C LEU A 279 -15.72 -8.11 13.49
N THR A 280 -15.85 -9.30 14.07
CA THR A 280 -16.86 -9.57 15.11
C THR A 280 -16.64 -8.67 16.33
N LEU A 281 -15.41 -8.57 16.83
CA LEU A 281 -15.09 -7.71 17.97
C LEU A 281 -15.36 -6.23 17.68
N ILE A 282 -15.03 -5.75 16.48
CA ILE A 282 -15.38 -4.39 16.03
C ILE A 282 -16.90 -4.20 16.04
N SER A 283 -17.64 -5.16 15.49
CA SER A 283 -19.11 -5.10 15.41
C SER A 283 -19.75 -5.14 16.80
N GLU A 284 -19.23 -5.95 17.73
CA GLU A 284 -19.69 -6.01 19.12
C GLU A 284 -19.38 -4.71 19.88
N ALA A 285 -18.17 -4.17 19.69
CA ALA A 285 -17.76 -2.91 20.30
C ALA A 285 -18.66 -1.74 19.90
N LEU A 286 -19.11 -1.71 18.64
CA LEU A 286 -19.95 -0.64 18.10
C LEU A 286 -21.45 -0.84 18.34
N SER A 287 -21.87 -2.03 18.76
CA SER A 287 -23.29 -2.33 19.04
C SER A 287 -24.00 -1.39 20.03
N PRO A 288 -23.35 -0.83 21.08
CA PRO A 288 -24.02 0.11 21.98
C PRO A 288 -24.48 1.40 21.30
N LEU A 289 -23.88 1.77 20.17
CA LEU A 289 -24.18 2.98 19.42
C LEU A 289 -25.50 2.89 18.64
N ASP A 290 -26.08 1.70 18.56
CA ASP A 290 -27.37 1.48 17.92
C ASP A 290 -28.46 2.39 18.50
N GLY A 291 -29.25 3.00 17.63
CA GLY A 291 -30.35 3.90 17.99
C GLY A 291 -29.97 5.20 18.70
N MET A 292 -28.67 5.48 18.95
CA MET A 292 -28.26 6.73 19.61
C MET A 292 -28.47 7.92 18.67
N GLY A 293 -29.27 8.91 19.08
CA GLY A 293 -29.58 10.10 18.27
C GLY A 293 -28.39 10.81 17.65
N PRO A 294 -27.30 11.10 18.38
CA PRO A 294 -26.11 11.72 17.79
C PRO A 294 -25.44 10.87 16.71
N VAL A 295 -25.45 9.53 16.85
CA VAL A 295 -24.83 8.59 15.90
C VAL A 295 -25.71 8.46 14.66
N VAL A 296 -27.01 8.29 14.84
CA VAL A 296 -27.98 8.25 13.73
C VAL A 296 -27.93 9.55 12.95
N GLY A 297 -27.95 10.70 13.64
CA GLY A 297 -27.84 12.02 13.03
C GLY A 297 -26.54 12.20 12.24
N PHE A 298 -25.42 11.68 12.73
CA PHE A 298 -24.14 11.69 11.99
C PHE A 298 -24.22 10.90 10.67
N PHE A 299 -24.82 9.71 10.67
CA PHE A 299 -24.94 8.91 9.45
C PHE A 299 -25.99 9.46 8.47
N VAL A 300 -27.08 10.04 8.97
CA VAL A 300 -28.05 10.77 8.12
C VAL A 300 -27.38 11.97 7.46
N ALA A 301 -26.64 12.78 8.22
CA ALA A 301 -25.89 13.90 7.67
C ALA A 301 -24.83 13.46 6.64
N ALA A 302 -24.19 12.31 6.85
CA ALA A 302 -23.25 11.73 5.89
C ALA A 302 -23.94 11.27 4.58
N ALA A 303 -25.18 10.79 4.65
CA ALA A 303 -25.96 10.42 3.46
C ALA A 303 -26.47 11.65 2.71
N GLU A 304 -26.97 12.66 3.42
CA GLU A 304 -27.47 13.91 2.82
C GLU A 304 -26.34 14.78 2.25
N ASN A 305 -25.19 14.84 2.94
CA ASN A 305 -24.01 15.56 2.51
C ASN A 305 -22.79 14.62 2.44
N PRO A 306 -22.59 13.93 1.31
CA PRO A 306 -21.58 12.88 1.17
C PRO A 306 -20.14 13.42 1.11
N VAL A 307 -19.93 14.68 0.75
CA VAL A 307 -18.57 15.23 0.52
C VAL A 307 -17.74 15.29 1.81
N PRO A 308 -18.23 15.87 2.93
CA PRO A 308 -17.51 15.86 4.20
C PRO A 308 -17.21 14.44 4.71
N ALA A 309 -18.16 13.51 4.59
CA ALA A 309 -17.98 12.12 5.01
C ALA A 309 -16.89 11.42 4.19
N MET A 310 -16.85 11.65 2.87
CA MET A 310 -15.80 11.16 2.00
C MET A 310 -14.42 11.68 2.40
N PHE A 311 -14.27 12.98 2.66
CA PHE A 311 -12.96 13.54 3.04
C PHE A 311 -12.54 13.15 4.46
N ALA A 312 -13.48 13.00 5.41
CA ALA A 312 -13.19 12.49 6.75
C ALA A 312 -12.65 11.05 6.69
N ALA A 313 -13.30 10.19 5.90
CA ALA A 313 -12.81 8.82 5.67
C ALA A 313 -11.45 8.81 4.96
N ALA A 314 -11.24 9.68 3.96
CA ALA A 314 -9.97 9.81 3.28
C ALA A 314 -8.83 10.22 4.23
N ALA A 315 -9.08 11.18 5.12
CA ALA A 315 -8.12 11.60 6.14
C ALA A 315 -7.79 10.45 7.11
N PHE A 316 -8.80 9.74 7.60
CA PHE A 316 -8.61 8.58 8.45
C PHE A 316 -7.80 7.48 7.75
N THR A 317 -8.12 7.16 6.50
CA THR A 317 -7.36 6.17 5.71
C THR A 317 -5.94 6.62 5.43
N ALA A 318 -5.70 7.91 5.16
CA ALA A 318 -4.37 8.46 4.93
C ALA A 318 -3.50 8.33 6.20
N VAL A 319 -4.06 8.57 7.39
CA VAL A 319 -3.35 8.37 8.66
C VAL A 319 -3.12 6.88 8.94
N ALA A 320 -4.15 6.04 8.74
CA ALA A 320 -4.05 4.60 8.94
C ALA A 320 -3.17 3.91 7.89
N GLN A 321 -2.89 4.57 6.76
CA GLN A 321 -2.17 4.06 5.59
C GLN A 321 -2.73 2.74 5.01
N ALA A 322 -3.95 2.38 5.38
CA ALA A 322 -4.59 1.11 5.02
C ALA A 322 -6.11 1.28 4.84
N SER A 323 -6.60 1.20 3.60
CA SER A 323 -8.04 1.23 3.31
C SER A 323 -8.79 0.04 3.91
N ALA A 324 -8.12 -1.10 4.10
CA ALA A 324 -8.70 -2.27 4.76
C ALA A 324 -9.16 -1.95 6.19
N ALA A 325 -8.44 -1.08 6.92
CA ALA A 325 -8.84 -0.65 8.27
C ALA A 325 -10.18 0.09 8.24
N THR A 326 -10.27 1.10 7.36
CA THR A 326 -11.46 1.94 7.19
C THR A 326 -12.65 1.12 6.71
N LEU A 327 -12.45 0.28 5.68
CA LEU A 327 -13.51 -0.59 5.16
C LEU A 327 -13.91 -1.68 6.16
N GLY A 328 -13.00 -2.15 7.02
CA GLY A 328 -13.34 -3.07 8.11
C GLY A 328 -14.30 -2.45 9.11
N ILE A 329 -14.11 -1.18 9.48
CA ILE A 329 -15.03 -0.43 10.36
C ILE A 329 -16.39 -0.23 9.66
N VAL A 330 -16.39 0.21 8.40
CA VAL A 330 -17.63 0.39 7.61
C VAL A 330 -18.39 -0.92 7.49
N LEU A 331 -17.70 -2.04 7.20
CA LEU A 331 -18.31 -3.37 7.15
C LEU A 331 -18.87 -3.80 8.51
N GLY A 332 -18.16 -3.56 9.61
CA GLY A 332 -18.63 -3.89 10.96
C GLY A 332 -19.89 -3.12 11.35
N LEU A 333 -19.95 -1.83 11.03
CA LEU A 333 -21.14 -1.00 11.23
C LEU A 333 -22.32 -1.48 10.36
N SER A 334 -22.05 -1.81 9.10
CA SER A 334 -23.07 -2.31 8.17
C SER A 334 -23.61 -3.68 8.59
N LEU A 335 -22.76 -4.57 9.12
CA LEU A 335 -23.18 -5.87 9.66
C LEU A 335 -24.18 -5.75 10.81
N GLN A 336 -24.07 -4.70 11.63
CA GLN A 336 -25.00 -4.40 12.71
C GLN A 336 -26.24 -3.63 12.25
N GLY A 337 -26.32 -3.26 10.96
CA GLY A 337 -27.41 -2.42 10.43
C GLY A 337 -27.32 -0.95 10.84
N LEU A 338 -26.21 -0.53 11.46
CA LEU A 338 -25.99 0.84 11.94
C LEU A 338 -25.72 1.82 10.81
N LEU A 339 -25.12 1.32 9.73
CA LEU A 339 -24.69 2.11 8.60
C LEU A 339 -25.36 1.57 7.32
N PRO A 340 -26.50 2.17 6.91
CA PRO A 340 -27.15 1.81 5.65
C PRO A 340 -26.25 2.15 4.47
N LEU A 341 -26.51 1.53 3.31
CA LEU A 341 -25.62 1.62 2.16
C LEU A 341 -25.42 3.07 1.69
N ASP A 342 -26.48 3.87 1.60
CA ASP A 342 -26.42 5.28 1.21
C ASP A 342 -25.41 6.07 2.07
N ALA A 343 -25.43 5.85 3.39
CA ALA A 343 -24.50 6.48 4.32
C ALA A 343 -23.10 5.86 4.27
N ALA A 344 -22.96 4.58 3.87
CA ALA A 344 -21.67 3.89 3.77
C ALA A 344 -20.84 4.33 2.55
N LEU A 345 -21.50 4.60 1.41
CA LEU A 345 -20.85 4.89 0.13
C LEU A 345 -19.83 6.04 0.19
N PRO A 346 -20.10 7.18 0.87
CA PRO A 346 -19.11 8.24 1.04
C PRO A 346 -17.84 7.76 1.74
N PHE A 347 -17.95 6.95 2.79
CA PHE A 347 -16.80 6.39 3.50
C PHE A 347 -16.01 5.41 2.61
N VAL A 348 -16.71 4.64 1.78
CA VAL A 348 -16.10 3.73 0.80
C VAL A 348 -15.28 4.51 -0.24
N LEU A 349 -15.82 5.62 -0.77
CA LEU A 349 -15.11 6.50 -1.68
C LEU A 349 -13.92 7.17 -1.00
N GLY A 350 -14.09 7.64 0.24
CA GLY A 350 -13.03 8.24 1.03
C GLY A 350 -11.88 7.28 1.30
N ALA A 351 -12.18 6.02 1.62
CA ALA A 351 -11.16 4.99 1.81
C ALA A 351 -10.32 4.74 0.55
N ASN A 352 -10.91 4.84 -0.64
CA ASN A 352 -10.17 4.79 -1.90
C ASN A 352 -9.27 6.02 -2.08
N VAL A 353 -9.77 7.22 -1.79
CA VAL A 353 -9.01 8.48 -1.91
C VAL A 353 -7.84 8.49 -0.94
N GLY A 354 -8.02 8.12 0.33
CA GLY A 354 -6.97 8.21 1.34
C GLY A 354 -5.73 7.36 1.06
N THR A 355 -5.85 6.26 0.30
CA THR A 355 -4.71 5.41 -0.07
C THR A 355 -3.68 6.11 -0.98
N THR A 356 -4.07 7.20 -1.64
CA THR A 356 -3.19 7.90 -2.59
C THR A 356 -2.04 8.60 -1.92
N THR A 357 -2.16 8.89 -0.62
CA THR A 357 -1.14 9.58 0.18
C THR A 357 0.20 8.87 0.13
N THR A 358 0.22 7.53 0.22
CA THR A 358 1.47 6.74 0.12
C THR A 358 2.21 6.94 -1.20
N ALA A 359 1.49 6.91 -2.31
CA ALA A 359 2.08 7.06 -3.65
C ALA A 359 2.58 8.48 -3.87
N LEU A 360 1.84 9.49 -3.39
CA LEU A 360 2.27 10.89 -3.45
C LEU A 360 3.53 11.11 -2.64
N ILE A 361 3.61 10.54 -1.43
CA ILE A 361 4.81 10.58 -0.60
C ILE A 361 5.99 9.87 -1.30
N ALA A 362 5.76 8.68 -1.86
CA ALA A 362 6.80 7.91 -2.54
C ALA A 362 7.28 8.55 -3.86
N ALA A 363 6.54 9.51 -4.41
CA ALA A 363 6.93 10.26 -5.59
C ALA A 363 7.71 11.55 -5.27
N ILE A 364 7.86 11.91 -3.99
CA ILE A 364 8.74 13.00 -3.59
C ILE A 364 10.17 12.60 -3.98
N GLY A 365 10.79 13.38 -4.87
CA GLY A 365 12.12 13.09 -5.43
C GLY A 365 12.14 12.14 -6.62
N ALA A 366 11.01 11.52 -6.99
CA ALA A 366 10.98 10.66 -8.17
C ALA A 366 11.19 11.47 -9.48
N PRO A 367 11.81 10.87 -10.51
CA PRO A 367 11.83 11.41 -11.86
C PRO A 367 10.43 11.74 -12.38
N ALA A 368 10.34 12.59 -13.41
CA ALA A 368 9.09 13.09 -13.97
C ALA A 368 8.03 11.99 -14.19
N ASP A 369 8.39 10.85 -14.77
CA ASP A 369 7.45 9.74 -15.00
C ASP A 369 6.94 9.09 -13.71
N GLY A 370 7.78 8.94 -12.67
CA GLY A 370 7.34 8.48 -11.36
C GLY A 370 6.35 9.44 -10.70
N ARG A 371 6.63 10.75 -10.76
CA ARG A 371 5.71 11.80 -10.29
C ARG A 371 4.38 11.79 -11.03
N ARG A 372 4.42 11.65 -12.36
CA ARG A 372 3.22 11.55 -13.20
C ARG A 372 2.35 10.36 -12.81
N ILE A 373 2.93 9.20 -12.50
CA ILE A 373 2.18 8.02 -12.03
C ILE A 373 1.51 8.26 -10.67
N ALA A 374 2.22 8.84 -9.70
CA ALA A 374 1.63 9.12 -8.39
C ALA A 374 0.50 10.16 -8.45
N TRP A 375 0.69 11.24 -9.20
CA TRP A 375 -0.36 12.24 -9.43
C TRP A 375 -1.55 11.66 -10.20
N ALA A 376 -1.30 10.80 -11.18
CA ALA A 376 -2.37 10.09 -11.87
C ALA A 376 -3.15 9.15 -10.97
N HIS A 377 -2.47 8.44 -10.06
CA HIS A 377 -3.13 7.62 -9.06
C HIS A 377 -4.06 8.47 -8.18
N ALA A 378 -3.58 9.60 -7.66
CA ALA A 378 -4.41 10.53 -6.90
C ALA A 378 -5.60 11.04 -7.72
N MET A 379 -5.36 11.45 -8.97
CA MET A 379 -6.40 11.99 -9.85
C MET A 379 -7.45 10.93 -10.23
N PHE A 380 -7.07 9.70 -10.53
CA PHE A 380 -8.03 8.64 -10.87
C PHE A 380 -8.91 8.27 -9.67
N ARG A 381 -8.35 8.28 -8.45
CA ARG A 381 -9.11 7.99 -7.22
C ARG A 381 -10.06 9.12 -6.86
N LEU A 382 -9.56 10.36 -6.81
CA LEU A 382 -10.38 11.55 -6.55
C LEU A 382 -11.41 11.76 -7.66
N GLY A 383 -10.98 11.74 -8.92
CA GLY A 383 -11.84 11.91 -10.08
C GLY A 383 -12.90 10.82 -10.17
N GLY A 384 -12.56 9.56 -9.89
CA GLY A 384 -13.54 8.47 -9.79
C GLY A 384 -14.56 8.72 -8.68
N GLY A 385 -14.11 9.08 -7.48
CA GLY A 385 -15.01 9.41 -6.36
C GLY A 385 -15.95 10.56 -6.68
N LEU A 386 -15.42 11.68 -7.17
CA LEU A 386 -16.20 12.86 -7.55
C LEU A 386 -17.15 12.59 -8.72
N LEU A 387 -16.76 11.75 -9.68
CA LEU A 387 -17.60 11.38 -10.82
C LEU A 387 -18.86 10.62 -10.38
N PHE A 388 -18.73 9.73 -9.40
CA PHE A 388 -19.85 8.91 -8.91
C PHE A 388 -20.66 9.58 -7.79
N LEU A 389 -20.18 10.68 -7.18
CA LEU A 389 -20.90 11.41 -6.13
C LEU A 389 -22.36 11.77 -6.49
N PRO A 390 -22.67 12.34 -7.68
CA PRO A 390 -24.05 12.66 -8.04
C PRO A 390 -24.95 11.44 -8.23
N PHE A 391 -24.37 10.26 -8.37
CA PHE A 391 -25.07 9.02 -8.69
C PHE A 391 -25.14 8.06 -7.49
N LEU A 392 -24.73 8.49 -6.28
CA LEU A 392 -24.66 7.59 -5.13
C LEU A 392 -25.99 6.93 -4.78
N HIS A 393 -27.09 7.70 -4.78
CA HIS A 393 -28.40 7.17 -4.44
C HIS A 393 -28.93 6.12 -5.45
N PRO A 394 -29.01 6.39 -6.77
CA PRO A 394 -29.42 5.36 -7.73
C PRO A 394 -28.44 4.18 -7.78
N PHE A 395 -27.15 4.42 -7.50
CA PHE A 395 -26.15 3.36 -7.37
C PHE A 395 -26.37 2.48 -6.13
N ALA A 396 -26.71 3.06 -4.98
CA ALA A 396 -27.06 2.33 -3.77
C ALA A 396 -28.26 1.42 -4.03
N SER A 397 -29.33 1.97 -4.61
CA SER A 397 -30.51 1.18 -4.99
C SER A 397 -30.13 0.02 -5.92
N PHE A 398 -29.30 0.26 -6.94
CA PHE A 398 -28.83 -0.81 -7.84
C PHE A 398 -28.09 -1.93 -7.08
N VAL A 399 -27.18 -1.58 -6.16
CA VAL A 399 -26.40 -2.55 -5.38
C VAL A 399 -27.28 -3.35 -4.42
N GLU A 400 -28.30 -2.73 -3.81
CA GLU A 400 -29.26 -3.41 -2.94
C GLU A 400 -30.05 -4.51 -3.67
N HIS A 401 -30.32 -4.34 -4.97
CA HIS A 401 -30.94 -5.38 -5.80
C HIS A 401 -30.03 -6.59 -6.06
N LEU A 402 -28.69 -6.43 -5.96
CA LEU A 402 -27.74 -7.52 -6.18
C LEU A 402 -27.64 -8.47 -4.99
N THR A 403 -27.90 -7.99 -3.76
CA THR A 403 -27.81 -8.77 -2.53
C THR A 403 -28.54 -8.12 -1.39
N ALA A 404 -29.27 -8.91 -0.60
CA ALA A 404 -29.93 -8.46 0.63
C ALA A 404 -29.00 -8.37 1.85
N ASP A 405 -27.74 -8.81 1.72
CA ASP A 405 -26.74 -8.80 2.80
C ASP A 405 -25.99 -7.45 2.84
N PRO A 406 -26.13 -6.63 3.90
CA PRO A 406 -25.52 -5.29 4.00
C PRO A 406 -24.00 -5.28 3.82
N ALA A 407 -23.29 -6.25 4.42
CA ALA A 407 -21.83 -6.33 4.29
C ALA A 407 -21.41 -6.62 2.84
N ARG A 408 -22.18 -7.47 2.14
CA ARG A 408 -21.95 -7.74 0.72
C ARG A 408 -22.34 -6.55 -0.16
N GLN A 409 -23.32 -5.74 0.24
CA GLN A 409 -23.66 -4.51 -0.47
C GLN A 409 -22.47 -3.54 -0.48
N VAL A 410 -21.87 -3.26 0.69
CA VAL A 410 -20.66 -2.41 0.79
C VAL A 410 -19.52 -2.96 -0.07
N ALA A 411 -19.30 -4.27 -0.03
CA ALA A 411 -18.22 -4.92 -0.77
C ALA A 411 -18.46 -4.89 -2.29
N HIS A 412 -19.69 -5.16 -2.75
CA HIS A 412 -20.07 -5.04 -4.16
C HIS A 412 -19.98 -3.59 -4.63
N ALA A 413 -20.45 -2.63 -3.84
CA ALA A 413 -20.31 -1.22 -4.13
C ALA A 413 -18.84 -0.83 -4.33
N PHE A 414 -17.96 -1.23 -3.42
CA PHE A 414 -16.52 -0.99 -3.54
C PHE A 414 -15.92 -1.57 -4.82
N THR A 415 -16.31 -2.81 -5.16
CA THR A 415 -15.84 -3.49 -6.36
C THR A 415 -16.33 -2.79 -7.63
N LEU A 416 -17.62 -2.52 -7.71
CA LEU A 416 -18.27 -1.89 -8.87
C LEU A 416 -17.75 -0.47 -9.11
N LEU A 417 -17.57 0.33 -8.06
CA LEU A 417 -17.01 1.69 -8.19
C LEU A 417 -15.58 1.67 -8.73
N ASN A 418 -14.72 0.75 -8.25
CA ASN A 418 -13.36 0.61 -8.74
C ASN A 418 -13.31 0.10 -10.19
N VAL A 419 -14.14 -0.88 -10.54
CA VAL A 419 -14.25 -1.40 -11.92
C VAL A 419 -14.80 -0.33 -12.86
N ALA A 420 -15.86 0.38 -12.47
CA ALA A 420 -16.44 1.45 -13.27
C ALA A 420 -15.45 2.60 -13.47
N THR A 421 -14.72 3.00 -12.43
CA THR A 421 -13.63 3.98 -12.53
C THR A 421 -12.57 3.53 -13.53
N ALA A 422 -12.12 2.27 -13.46
CA ALA A 422 -11.16 1.73 -14.41
C ALA A 422 -11.72 1.76 -15.85
N LEU A 423 -12.94 1.29 -16.08
CA LEU A 423 -13.58 1.28 -17.40
C LEU A 423 -13.76 2.69 -17.98
N VAL A 424 -14.09 3.67 -17.15
CA VAL A 424 -14.24 5.07 -17.56
C VAL A 424 -12.89 5.66 -17.96
N PHE A 425 -11.84 5.51 -17.16
CA PHE A 425 -10.55 6.18 -17.43
C PHE A 425 -9.65 5.46 -18.44
N LEU A 426 -9.80 4.14 -18.60
CA LEU A 426 -9.00 3.31 -19.51
C LEU A 426 -8.97 3.80 -20.98
N PRO A 427 -10.09 4.17 -21.62
CA PRO A 427 -10.06 4.72 -22.99
C PRO A 427 -9.36 6.09 -23.06
N PHE A 428 -9.33 6.85 -21.96
CA PHE A 428 -8.73 8.19 -21.90
C PHE A 428 -7.26 8.19 -21.47
N LEU A 429 -6.63 7.03 -21.30
CA LEU A 429 -5.19 6.95 -20.96
C LEU A 429 -4.26 7.76 -21.88
N PRO A 430 -4.45 7.83 -23.23
CA PRO A 430 -3.62 8.69 -24.08
C PRO A 430 -3.82 10.18 -23.80
N ALA A 431 -5.04 10.59 -23.43
CA ALA A 431 -5.33 11.97 -23.06
C ALA A 431 -4.74 12.30 -21.68
N ALA A 432 -4.88 11.38 -20.73
CA ALA A 432 -4.27 11.47 -19.41
C ALA A 432 -2.74 11.55 -19.52
N GLU A 433 -2.10 10.74 -20.35
CA GLU A 433 -0.66 10.81 -20.61
C GLU A 433 -0.23 12.20 -21.08
N ARG A 434 -0.91 12.75 -22.09
CA ARG A 434 -0.65 14.11 -22.60
C ARG A 434 -0.87 15.17 -21.53
N LEU A 435 -1.92 15.03 -20.71
CA LEU A 435 -2.21 15.94 -19.61
C LEU A 435 -1.09 15.92 -18.57
N PHE A 436 -0.66 14.73 -18.11
CA PHE A 436 0.38 14.60 -17.10
C PHE A 436 1.77 15.03 -17.60
N ARG A 437 2.09 14.82 -18.88
CA ARG A 437 3.30 15.38 -19.49
C ARG A 437 3.29 16.91 -19.54
N ARG A 438 2.11 17.54 -19.67
CA ARG A 438 1.95 19.00 -19.64
C ARG A 438 1.99 19.56 -18.23
N LEU A 439 1.34 18.90 -17.27
CA LEU A 439 1.28 19.33 -15.87
C LEU A 439 2.61 19.14 -15.14
N ILE A 440 3.30 18.04 -15.46
CA ILE A 440 4.60 17.69 -14.88
C ILE A 440 5.56 17.57 -16.07
N PRO A 441 6.28 18.65 -16.43
CA PRO A 441 7.26 18.61 -17.51
C PRO A 441 8.37 17.62 -17.19
N ASP A 442 9.09 17.18 -18.22
CA ASP A 442 10.28 16.36 -18.02
C ASP A 442 11.27 17.13 -17.13
N ASP A 443 12.03 16.41 -16.31
CA ASP A 443 13.06 17.05 -15.50
C ASP A 443 14.00 17.81 -16.45
N PRO A 444 14.32 19.08 -16.19
CA PRO A 444 15.27 19.82 -17.01
C PRO A 444 16.52 18.97 -17.11
N GLY A 445 16.86 18.57 -18.34
CA GLY A 445 17.91 17.59 -18.61
C GLY A 445 19.16 17.98 -17.85
N ASP A 446 19.64 17.04 -17.02
CA ASP A 446 20.82 17.13 -16.14
C ASP A 446 21.71 18.36 -16.41
N ALA A 447 21.30 19.51 -15.89
CA ALA A 447 22.13 20.70 -15.86
C ALA A 447 23.19 20.47 -14.78
N ASP A 448 24.24 19.76 -15.20
CA ASP A 448 25.62 19.60 -14.73
C ASP A 448 26.04 19.84 -13.26
N ASP A 449 25.18 20.00 -12.24
CA ASP A 449 25.69 20.23 -10.87
C ASP A 449 24.87 19.71 -9.67
N ASP A 450 23.66 19.16 -9.85
CA ASP A 450 22.87 18.64 -8.71
C ASP A 450 22.48 17.16 -8.88
N TRP A 451 23.46 16.28 -8.71
CA TRP A 451 23.28 14.82 -8.69
C TRP A 451 23.04 14.26 -7.27
N ALA A 452 22.48 15.06 -6.36
CA ALA A 452 22.09 14.58 -5.04
C ALA A 452 21.13 13.38 -5.11
N PRO A 453 21.13 12.47 -4.11
CA PRO A 453 20.15 11.41 -4.00
C PRO A 453 18.75 12.00 -3.92
N ARG A 454 17.82 11.54 -4.76
CA ARG A 454 16.49 12.14 -4.85
C ARG A 454 15.48 11.40 -3.97
N SER A 455 15.63 10.09 -3.82
CA SER A 455 14.69 9.19 -3.14
C SER A 455 15.17 8.69 -1.76
N LEU A 456 16.26 9.23 -1.21
CA LEU A 456 16.81 8.85 0.11
C LEU A 456 16.40 9.84 1.20
N ASP A 457 15.16 9.76 1.66
CA ASP A 457 14.65 10.63 2.72
C ASP A 457 14.85 10.01 4.11
N ARG A 458 15.63 10.71 4.93
CA ARG A 458 15.95 10.35 6.32
C ARG A 458 14.73 10.29 7.24
N ARG A 459 13.60 10.89 6.86
CA ARG A 459 12.33 10.87 7.62
C ARG A 459 11.64 9.50 7.61
N PHE A 460 11.90 8.66 6.61
CA PHE A 460 11.29 7.32 6.50
C PHE A 460 12.11 6.20 7.15
N ARG A 461 13.15 6.54 7.94
CA ARG A 461 13.99 5.55 8.64
C ARG A 461 13.20 4.60 9.55
N GLU A 462 12.10 5.06 10.11
CA GLU A 462 11.20 4.26 10.95
C GLU A 462 10.15 3.46 10.13
N GLN A 463 10.15 3.61 8.80
CA GLN A 463 9.25 2.92 7.87
C GLN A 463 10.07 2.10 6.85
N PRO A 464 10.57 0.91 7.24
CA PRO A 464 11.53 0.16 6.44
C PRO A 464 11.09 -0.16 5.01
N ASP A 465 9.80 -0.40 4.78
CA ASP A 465 9.29 -0.71 3.44
C ASP A 465 9.43 0.48 2.48
N ILE A 466 9.20 1.70 2.97
CA ILE A 466 9.36 2.93 2.18
C ILE A 466 10.85 3.23 1.98
N ALA A 467 11.65 3.09 3.03
CA ALA A 467 13.08 3.34 2.97
C ALA A 467 13.80 2.41 1.99
N ILE A 468 13.51 1.10 2.06
CA ILE A 468 14.05 0.10 1.13
C ILE A 468 13.60 0.37 -0.31
N ALA A 469 12.34 0.79 -0.51
CA ALA A 469 11.84 1.15 -1.83
C ALA A 469 12.56 2.39 -2.41
N GLY A 470 12.83 3.41 -1.58
CA GLY A 470 13.62 4.59 -1.96
C GLY A 470 15.06 4.23 -2.32
N ALA A 471 15.71 3.37 -1.53
CA ALA A 471 17.05 2.87 -1.82
C ALA A 471 17.09 2.08 -3.14
N LEU A 472 16.12 1.19 -3.38
CA LEU A 472 16.01 0.47 -4.65
C LEU A 472 15.86 1.43 -5.84
N GLN A 473 15.14 2.55 -5.70
CA GLN A 473 15.02 3.53 -6.77
C GLN A 473 16.38 4.16 -7.12
N GLU A 474 17.20 4.53 -6.12
CA GLU A 474 18.54 5.08 -6.37
C GLU A 474 19.50 4.04 -6.95
N VAL A 475 19.44 2.78 -6.49
CA VAL A 475 20.21 1.67 -7.09
C VAL A 475 19.88 1.50 -8.57
N LEU A 476 18.59 1.59 -8.93
CA LEU A 476 18.18 1.48 -10.33
C LEU A 476 18.57 2.71 -11.15
N ARG A 477 18.61 3.91 -10.54
CA ARG A 477 19.15 5.13 -11.17
C ARG A 477 20.66 5.02 -11.43
N MET A 478 21.42 4.50 -10.46
CA MET A 478 22.84 4.18 -10.60
C MET A 478 23.07 3.20 -11.76
N ALA A 479 22.23 2.17 -11.86
CA ALA A 479 22.34 1.19 -12.95
C ALA A 479 22.04 1.77 -14.35
N GLN A 480 21.18 2.79 -14.43
CA GLN A 480 20.94 3.51 -15.69
C GLN A 480 22.17 4.32 -16.12
N LEU A 481 22.87 4.96 -15.18
CA LEU A 481 24.14 5.64 -15.48
C LEU A 481 25.15 4.66 -16.05
N VAL A 482 25.34 3.51 -15.38
CA VAL A 482 26.25 2.45 -15.85
C VAL A 482 25.89 1.98 -17.26
N LYS A 483 24.60 1.80 -17.55
CA LYS A 483 24.13 1.45 -18.90
C LYS A 483 24.44 2.55 -19.93
N ALA A 484 24.23 3.82 -19.58
CA ALA A 484 24.56 4.95 -20.44
C ALA A 484 26.06 5.04 -20.70
N MET A 485 26.90 4.79 -19.69
CA MET A 485 28.36 4.71 -19.83
C MET A 485 28.76 3.62 -20.83
N LEU A 486 28.15 2.44 -20.79
CA LEU A 486 28.38 1.38 -21.78
C LEU A 486 27.96 1.81 -23.19
N ASP A 487 26.76 2.39 -23.34
CA ASP A 487 26.27 2.89 -24.64
C ASP A 487 27.23 3.97 -25.20
N ASP A 488 27.80 4.84 -24.35
CA ASP A 488 28.77 5.87 -24.73
C ASP A 488 30.16 5.31 -25.04
N VAL A 489 30.62 4.23 -24.38
CA VAL A 489 31.84 3.51 -24.79
C VAL A 489 31.73 3.05 -26.24
N LYS A 490 30.60 2.42 -26.61
CA LYS A 490 30.39 1.96 -27.99
C LYS A 490 30.39 3.11 -29.00
N ARG A 491 29.77 4.25 -28.66
CA ARG A 491 29.74 5.44 -29.51
C ARG A 491 31.13 6.04 -29.68
N SER A 492 31.88 6.17 -28.59
CA SER A 492 33.23 6.72 -28.58
C SER A 492 34.18 5.82 -29.41
N LEU A 493 34.08 4.49 -29.30
CA LEU A 493 34.85 3.54 -30.12
C LEU A 493 34.71 3.73 -31.64
N ARG A 494 33.54 4.21 -32.10
CA ARG A 494 33.23 4.42 -33.52
C ARG A 494 33.68 5.78 -34.05
N LYS A 495 33.65 6.82 -33.21
CA LYS A 495 33.88 8.22 -33.62
C LYS A 495 35.15 8.85 -33.05
N ASP A 496 35.87 8.16 -32.17
CA ASP A 496 37.06 8.68 -31.47
C ASP A 496 36.79 10.05 -30.82
N ASP A 497 35.75 10.08 -29.97
CA ASP A 497 35.20 11.31 -29.38
C ASP A 497 35.61 11.43 -27.90
N GLU A 498 36.51 12.38 -27.62
CA GLU A 498 37.04 12.66 -26.27
C GLU A 498 36.00 13.32 -25.35
N GLU A 499 34.99 14.02 -25.90
CA GLU A 499 33.89 14.56 -25.09
C GLU A 499 33.07 13.42 -24.48
N LEU A 500 32.82 12.35 -25.24
CA LEU A 500 32.19 11.14 -24.70
C LEU A 500 33.04 10.47 -23.62
N ALA A 501 34.36 10.44 -23.78
CA ALA A 501 35.27 9.90 -22.74
C ALA A 501 35.20 10.72 -21.45
N GLN A 502 35.09 12.06 -21.54
CA GLN A 502 34.86 12.92 -20.38
C GLN A 502 33.46 12.73 -19.77
N SER A 503 32.42 12.56 -20.60
CA SER A 503 31.05 12.25 -20.14
C SER A 503 31.01 10.97 -19.31
N ILE A 504 31.74 9.93 -19.72
CA ILE A 504 31.86 8.68 -18.96
C ILE A 504 32.52 8.92 -17.61
N ARG A 505 33.62 9.70 -17.55
CA ARG A 505 34.28 10.05 -16.28
C ARG A 505 33.35 10.83 -15.34
N ARG A 506 32.60 11.81 -15.84
CA ARG A 506 31.59 12.52 -15.03
C ARG A 506 30.47 11.60 -14.55
N SER A 507 30.11 10.59 -15.34
CA SER A 507 29.11 9.60 -14.95
C SER A 507 29.63 8.68 -13.84
N ASP A 508 30.92 8.33 -13.86
CA ASP A 508 31.61 7.61 -12.78
C ASP A 508 31.52 8.36 -11.46
N ASP A 509 31.88 9.66 -11.44
CA ASP A 509 31.77 10.51 -10.24
C ASP A 509 30.34 10.55 -9.69
N ARG A 510 29.33 10.47 -10.56
CA ARG A 510 27.90 10.43 -10.16
C ARG A 510 27.52 9.06 -9.58
N VAL A 511 28.09 7.98 -10.12
CA VAL A 511 27.92 6.62 -9.59
C VAL A 511 28.51 6.51 -8.19
N ASP A 512 29.72 7.04 -7.97
CA ASP A 512 30.39 7.05 -6.66
C ASP A 512 29.57 7.79 -5.60
N ARG A 513 29.08 8.99 -5.93
CA ARG A 513 28.21 9.76 -5.01
C ARG A 513 26.93 9.00 -4.66
N LEU A 514 26.38 8.22 -5.60
CA LEU A 514 25.22 7.38 -5.33
C LEU A 514 25.56 6.19 -4.45
N ASP A 515 26.69 5.52 -4.69
CA ASP A 515 27.16 4.40 -3.85
C ASP A 515 27.32 4.85 -2.40
N GLU A 516 28.00 5.97 -2.17
CA GLU A 516 28.21 6.54 -0.83
C GLU A 516 26.88 6.86 -0.15
N ALA A 517 25.96 7.53 -0.85
CA ALA A 517 24.70 7.95 -0.28
C ALA A 517 23.75 6.77 0.01
N ILE A 518 23.65 5.80 -0.90
CA ILE A 518 22.83 4.59 -0.72
C ILE A 518 23.40 3.76 0.43
N THR A 519 24.72 3.58 0.48
CA THR A 519 25.40 2.83 1.54
C THR A 519 25.19 3.49 2.90
N ALA A 520 25.40 4.80 3.00
CA ALA A 520 25.11 5.55 4.23
C ALA A 520 23.63 5.42 4.64
N TYR A 521 22.70 5.59 3.70
CA TYR A 521 21.27 5.50 4.00
C TYR A 521 20.84 4.13 4.50
N LEU A 522 21.29 3.06 3.83
CA LEU A 522 20.93 1.68 4.16
C LEU A 522 21.55 1.21 5.48
N THR A 523 22.76 1.68 5.80
CA THR A 523 23.43 1.37 7.07
C THR A 523 22.87 2.17 8.26
N GLU A 524 22.29 3.35 8.02
CA GLU A 524 21.58 4.15 9.02
C GLU A 524 20.15 3.63 9.34
N LEU A 525 19.67 2.58 8.64
CA LEU A 525 18.34 2.01 8.92
C LEU A 525 18.32 1.32 10.30
N ASN A 526 17.23 1.52 11.03
CA ASN A 526 17.06 0.90 12.34
C ASN A 526 16.96 -0.62 12.18
N THR A 527 18.03 -1.32 12.53
CA THR A 527 18.14 -2.78 12.43
C THR A 527 17.14 -3.53 13.32
N GLU A 528 16.69 -2.93 14.42
CA GLU A 528 15.68 -3.52 15.32
C GLU A 528 14.26 -3.49 14.72
N ALA A 529 14.00 -2.59 13.77
CA ALA A 529 12.70 -2.47 13.08
C ALA A 529 12.58 -3.38 11.85
N LEU A 530 13.69 -4.00 11.40
CA LEU A 530 13.73 -4.83 10.20
C LEU A 530 13.25 -6.26 10.49
N SER A 531 12.30 -6.75 9.70
CA SER A 531 12.05 -8.19 9.59
C SER A 531 13.23 -8.90 8.90
N GLY A 532 13.43 -10.19 9.14
CA GLY A 532 14.53 -10.94 8.50
C GLY A 532 14.56 -10.86 6.97
N ALA A 533 13.40 -10.75 6.32
CA ALA A 533 13.32 -10.54 4.87
C ALA A 533 13.78 -9.13 4.45
N GLN A 534 13.48 -8.11 5.25
CA GLN A 534 13.93 -6.73 5.01
C GLN A 534 15.43 -6.58 5.29
N ALA A 535 15.95 -7.21 6.33
CA ALA A 535 17.39 -7.21 6.61
C ALA A 535 18.21 -7.86 5.48
N SER A 536 17.76 -9.03 4.99
CA SER A 536 18.35 -9.65 3.78
C SER A 536 18.32 -8.70 2.59
N ARG A 537 17.16 -8.05 2.36
CA ARG A 537 16.97 -7.12 1.26
C ARG A 537 17.91 -5.91 1.33
N VAL A 538 18.15 -5.37 2.51
CA VAL A 538 19.10 -4.28 2.74
C VAL A 538 20.52 -4.73 2.39
N LEU A 539 20.94 -5.90 2.87
CA LEU A 539 22.26 -6.46 2.56
C LEU A 539 22.45 -6.69 1.05
N ASP A 540 21.47 -7.30 0.41
CA ASP A 540 21.52 -7.54 -1.03
C ASP A 540 21.59 -6.23 -1.83
N LEU A 541 20.87 -5.18 -1.41
CA LEU A 541 20.97 -3.86 -2.05
C LEU A 541 22.36 -3.25 -1.87
N LEU A 542 23.00 -3.38 -0.70
CA LEU A 542 24.38 -2.94 -0.50
C LEU A 542 25.35 -3.66 -1.46
N PHE A 543 25.23 -4.98 -1.59
CA PHE A 543 26.05 -5.75 -2.54
C PHE A 543 25.82 -5.32 -3.99
N ILE A 544 24.56 -5.14 -4.38
CA ILE A 544 24.20 -4.70 -5.73
C ILE A 544 24.75 -3.29 -6.02
N THR A 545 24.62 -2.38 -5.07
CA THR A 545 25.14 -1.01 -5.19
C THR A 545 26.64 -1.04 -5.43
N LYS A 546 27.38 -1.81 -4.62
CA LYS A 546 28.83 -1.94 -4.78
C LYS A 546 29.22 -2.59 -6.11
N ASP A 547 28.50 -3.62 -6.55
CA ASP A 547 28.77 -4.26 -7.83
C ASP A 547 28.50 -3.34 -9.04
N LEU A 548 27.55 -2.40 -8.93
CA LEU A 548 27.33 -1.37 -9.95
C LEU A 548 28.48 -0.34 -10.00
N GLU A 549 28.98 0.10 -8.84
CA GLU A 549 30.16 0.98 -8.77
C GLU A 549 31.38 0.28 -9.38
N LEU A 550 31.61 -0.99 -9.05
CA LEU A 550 32.71 -1.75 -9.63
C LEU A 550 32.59 -1.91 -11.16
N ILE A 551 31.37 -1.97 -11.70
CA ILE A 551 31.17 -1.94 -13.15
C ILE A 551 31.51 -0.56 -13.73
N ALA A 552 31.06 0.52 -13.10
CA ALA A 552 31.39 1.88 -13.52
C ALA A 552 32.90 2.10 -13.55
N ASP A 553 33.61 1.67 -12.50
CA ASP A 553 35.07 1.69 -12.39
C ASP A 553 35.75 0.93 -13.53
N VAL A 554 35.29 -0.28 -13.87
CA VAL A 554 35.83 -1.03 -15.00
C VAL A 554 35.60 -0.28 -16.32
N VAL A 555 34.48 0.41 -16.47
CA VAL A 555 34.18 1.20 -17.67
C VAL A 555 35.07 2.46 -17.73
N SER A 556 35.15 3.24 -16.66
CA SER A 556 35.82 4.54 -16.60
C SER A 556 37.35 4.45 -16.51
N LYS A 557 37.88 3.46 -15.76
CA LYS A 557 39.31 3.28 -15.47
C LYS A 557 39.93 2.13 -16.28
N GLY A 558 39.13 1.20 -16.79
CA GLY A 558 39.57 0.09 -17.65
C GLY A 558 39.33 0.35 -19.14
N LEU A 559 38.06 0.28 -19.56
CA LEU A 559 37.67 0.36 -20.96
C LEU A 559 38.02 1.71 -21.59
N VAL A 560 37.73 2.85 -20.93
CA VAL A 560 38.01 4.18 -21.50
C VAL A 560 39.52 4.43 -21.71
N PRO A 561 40.41 4.29 -20.71
CA PRO A 561 41.84 4.53 -20.91
C PRO A 561 42.49 3.48 -21.81
N GLY A 562 42.05 2.22 -21.70
CA GLY A 562 42.55 1.11 -22.51
C GLY A 562 42.19 1.26 -23.98
N LEU A 563 40.90 1.38 -24.30
CA LEU A 563 40.41 1.38 -25.69
C LEU A 563 40.46 2.74 -26.38
N LEU A 564 40.27 3.86 -25.67
CA LEU A 564 40.16 5.18 -26.28
C LEU A 564 41.50 5.92 -26.24
N HIS A 565 42.15 5.97 -25.07
CA HIS A 565 43.38 6.74 -24.93
C HIS A 565 44.58 6.08 -25.60
N LYS A 566 44.80 4.76 -25.41
CA LYS A 566 45.91 4.06 -26.10
C LYS A 566 45.71 3.97 -27.61
N LYS A 567 44.47 3.83 -28.11
CA LYS A 567 44.18 3.82 -29.56
C LYS A 567 44.48 5.17 -30.20
N HIS A 568 44.01 6.26 -29.59
CA HIS A 568 44.17 7.61 -30.10
C HIS A 568 45.62 8.11 -29.99
N THR A 569 46.23 8.01 -28.80
CA THR A 569 47.58 8.53 -28.55
C THR A 569 48.67 7.76 -29.31
N LEU A 570 48.46 6.47 -29.61
CA LEU A 570 49.41 5.64 -30.36
C LEU A 570 49.04 5.46 -31.84
N GLY A 571 47.95 6.08 -32.33
CA GLY A 571 47.51 5.98 -33.73
C GLY A 571 47.15 4.57 -34.18
N LEU A 572 46.75 3.70 -33.25
CA LEU A 572 46.55 2.28 -33.51
C LEU A 572 45.18 2.02 -34.15
N ARG A 573 45.13 1.13 -35.14
CA ARG A 573 43.88 0.61 -35.71
C ARG A 573 43.75 -0.87 -35.41
N PHE A 574 42.62 -1.27 -34.86
CA PHE A 574 42.27 -2.68 -34.78
C PHE A 574 42.13 -3.27 -36.18
N SER A 575 42.41 -4.56 -36.34
CA SER A 575 41.95 -5.30 -37.52
C SER A 575 40.42 -5.25 -37.58
N ASP A 576 39.82 -5.11 -38.78
CA ASP A 576 38.37 -5.03 -38.95
C ASP A 576 37.62 -6.20 -38.28
N GLU A 577 38.15 -7.41 -38.42
CA GLU A 577 37.59 -8.62 -37.79
C GLU A 577 37.61 -8.53 -36.26
N GLY A 578 38.77 -8.17 -35.68
CA GLY A 578 38.92 -7.99 -34.24
C GLY A 578 38.07 -6.86 -33.67
N PHE A 579 37.87 -5.78 -34.43
CA PHE A 579 37.02 -4.66 -34.01
C PHE A 579 35.54 -5.05 -33.98
N HIS A 580 35.05 -5.72 -35.03
CA HIS A 580 33.67 -6.26 -35.04
C HIS A 580 33.44 -7.23 -33.89
N GLN A 581 34.38 -8.14 -33.63
CA GLN A 581 34.31 -9.08 -32.50
C GLN A 581 34.19 -8.37 -31.14
N ILE A 582 34.93 -7.29 -30.92
CA ILE A 582 34.84 -6.49 -29.69
C ILE A 582 33.47 -5.81 -29.58
N LEU A 583 32.95 -5.23 -30.67
CA LEU A 583 31.66 -4.55 -30.67
C LEU A 583 30.49 -5.52 -30.43
N ASP A 584 30.55 -6.71 -31.02
CA ASP A 584 29.54 -7.75 -30.81
C ASP A 584 29.56 -8.24 -29.36
N PHE A 585 30.76 -8.43 -28.79
CA PHE A 585 30.90 -8.81 -27.38
C PHE A 585 30.40 -7.72 -26.44
N HIS A 586 30.71 -6.45 -26.74
CA HIS A 586 30.19 -5.29 -26.02
C HIS A 586 28.65 -5.32 -25.96
N ASP A 587 27.99 -5.53 -27.09
CA ASP A 587 26.52 -5.56 -27.17
C ASP A 587 25.94 -6.68 -26.29
N GLN A 588 26.56 -7.86 -26.31
CA GLN A 588 26.16 -8.97 -25.47
C GLN A 588 26.35 -8.69 -23.97
N VAL A 589 27.41 -7.98 -23.58
CA VAL A 589 27.63 -7.55 -22.19
C VAL A 589 26.59 -6.51 -21.77
N ARG A 590 26.38 -5.48 -22.60
CA ARG A 590 25.41 -4.40 -22.35
C ARG A 590 23.99 -4.95 -22.19
N GLU A 591 23.57 -5.89 -23.04
CA GLU A 591 22.30 -6.60 -22.88
C GLU A 591 22.22 -7.43 -21.58
N THR A 592 23.34 -8.02 -21.14
CA THR A 592 23.39 -8.80 -19.90
C THR A 592 23.29 -7.90 -18.67
N VAL A 593 23.90 -6.71 -18.71
CA VAL A 593 23.73 -5.65 -17.69
C VAL A 593 22.26 -5.21 -17.64
N GLU A 594 21.63 -4.95 -18.79
CA GLU A 594 20.21 -4.61 -18.85
C GLU A 594 19.32 -5.72 -18.26
N LEU A 595 19.65 -6.99 -18.52
CA LEU A 595 18.91 -8.13 -17.99
C LEU A 595 19.03 -8.26 -16.46
N VAL A 596 20.22 -8.01 -15.88
CA VAL A 596 20.37 -8.05 -14.42
C VAL A 596 19.69 -6.86 -13.74
N VAL A 597 19.69 -5.67 -14.35
CA VAL A 597 18.92 -4.53 -13.84
C VAL A 597 17.43 -4.84 -13.79
N ALA A 598 16.90 -5.50 -14.83
CA ALA A 598 15.52 -5.98 -14.82
C ALA A 598 15.29 -7.04 -13.72
N ALA A 599 16.25 -7.92 -13.48
CA ALA A 599 16.20 -8.89 -12.39
C ALA A 599 16.17 -8.21 -11.02
N ILE A 600 16.97 -7.16 -10.79
CA ILE A 600 17.04 -6.38 -9.55
C ILE A 600 15.74 -5.62 -9.33
N ALA A 601 15.23 -4.90 -10.33
CA ALA A 601 14.01 -4.11 -10.16
C ALA A 601 12.81 -4.95 -9.76
N THR A 602 12.69 -6.12 -10.38
CA THR A 602 11.56 -7.03 -10.18
C THR A 602 11.81 -8.07 -9.10
N TRP A 603 13.06 -8.22 -8.68
CA TRP A 603 13.57 -9.31 -7.84
C TRP A 603 13.29 -10.71 -8.41
N ASN A 604 13.31 -10.85 -9.74
CA ASN A 604 12.98 -12.09 -10.41
C ASN A 604 14.13 -13.11 -10.37
N ALA A 605 13.91 -14.23 -9.67
CA ALA A 605 14.88 -15.33 -9.57
C ALA A 605 15.17 -16.01 -10.93
N ASP A 606 14.17 -16.19 -11.79
CA ASP A 606 14.35 -16.82 -13.11
C ASP A 606 15.07 -15.89 -14.09
N THR A 607 14.78 -14.59 -14.04
CA THR A 607 15.55 -13.59 -14.80
C THR A 607 17.01 -13.54 -14.30
N ALA A 608 17.23 -13.60 -12.98
CA ALA A 608 18.56 -13.72 -12.42
C ALA A 608 19.29 -15.00 -12.88
N ARG A 609 18.61 -16.16 -12.93
CA ARG A 609 19.19 -17.40 -13.49
C ARG A 609 19.55 -17.24 -14.97
N ARG A 610 18.71 -16.56 -15.76
CA ARG A 610 19.03 -16.26 -17.18
C ARG A 610 20.28 -15.39 -17.33
N VAL A 611 20.55 -14.48 -16.38
CA VAL A 611 21.83 -13.74 -16.33
C VAL A 611 23.00 -14.70 -16.13
N LEU A 612 22.88 -15.65 -15.19
CA LEU A 612 23.92 -16.66 -14.95
C LEU A 612 24.14 -17.58 -16.16
N ASP A 613 23.06 -17.99 -16.84
CA ASP A 613 23.14 -18.78 -18.07
C ASP A 613 23.85 -17.99 -19.18
N ARG A 614 23.47 -16.72 -19.40
CA ARG A 614 24.16 -15.82 -20.35
C ARG A 614 25.63 -15.66 -20.00
N LYS A 615 25.97 -15.47 -18.72
CA LYS A 615 27.37 -15.38 -18.27
C LYS A 615 28.17 -16.61 -18.70
N SER A 616 27.65 -17.82 -18.46
CA SER A 616 28.33 -19.06 -18.84
C SER A 616 28.57 -19.19 -20.35
N GLN A 617 27.65 -18.68 -21.17
CA GLN A 617 27.79 -18.62 -22.63
C GLN A 617 28.85 -17.59 -23.03
N LEU A 618 28.85 -16.43 -22.40
CA LEU A 618 29.79 -15.35 -22.69
C LEU A 618 31.21 -15.65 -22.18
N ASP A 619 31.38 -16.45 -21.12
CA ASP A 619 32.69 -16.98 -20.69
C ASP A 619 33.27 -17.99 -21.69
N ARG A 620 32.43 -18.67 -22.49
CA ARG A 620 32.90 -19.49 -23.62
C ARG A 620 33.28 -18.61 -24.81
N LEU A 621 32.45 -17.62 -25.14
CA LEU A 621 32.73 -16.66 -26.22
C LEU A 621 34.03 -15.89 -25.96
N GLU A 622 34.27 -15.44 -24.73
CA GLU A 622 35.50 -14.76 -24.31
C GLU A 622 36.76 -15.58 -24.62
N ARG A 623 36.73 -16.88 -24.32
CA ARG A 623 37.84 -17.80 -24.65
C ARG A 623 38.02 -17.95 -26.17
N GLN A 624 36.92 -18.04 -26.92
CA GLN A 624 36.98 -18.10 -28.39
C GLN A 624 37.60 -16.82 -28.98
N LEU A 625 37.26 -15.65 -28.45
CA LEU A 625 37.82 -14.36 -28.87
C LEU A 625 39.34 -14.30 -28.63
N ARG A 626 39.83 -14.79 -27.47
CA ARG A 626 41.28 -14.88 -27.21
C ARG A 626 42.00 -15.80 -28.20
N VAL A 627 41.41 -16.97 -28.50
CA VAL A 627 41.98 -17.92 -29.47
C VAL A 627 41.99 -17.32 -30.88
N ALA A 628 40.90 -16.66 -31.29
CA ALA A 628 40.82 -15.97 -32.57
C ALA A 628 41.89 -14.85 -32.69
N HIS A 629 42.11 -14.11 -31.61
CA HIS A 629 43.19 -13.11 -31.56
C HIS A 629 44.57 -13.72 -31.72
N LEU A 630 44.87 -14.81 -31.00
CA LEU A 630 46.14 -15.54 -31.15
C LEU A 630 46.35 -16.07 -32.57
N ALA A 631 45.30 -16.60 -33.21
CA ALA A 631 45.36 -17.05 -34.60
C ALA A 631 45.72 -15.91 -35.56
N ARG A 632 45.17 -14.70 -35.36
CA ARG A 632 45.54 -13.51 -36.15
C ARG A 632 47.01 -13.11 -35.95
N LEU A 633 47.53 -13.23 -34.73
CA LEU A 633 48.94 -12.96 -34.43
C LEU A 633 49.89 -13.96 -35.11
N GLN A 634 49.52 -15.24 -35.10
CA GLN A 634 50.24 -16.31 -35.78
C GLN A 634 50.22 -16.14 -37.31
N ALA A 635 49.09 -15.67 -37.86
CA ALA A 635 48.95 -15.33 -39.28
C ALA A 635 49.70 -14.04 -39.69
N GLY A 636 50.36 -13.35 -38.76
CA GLY A 636 51.19 -12.17 -39.05
C GLY A 636 50.42 -10.87 -39.20
N ASN A 637 49.18 -10.76 -38.70
CA ASN A 637 48.39 -9.53 -38.80
C ASN A 637 49.01 -8.39 -37.99
N GLU A 638 49.58 -7.39 -38.67
CA GLU A 638 50.29 -6.26 -38.04
C GLU A 638 49.37 -5.40 -37.15
N ALA A 639 48.13 -5.15 -37.59
CA ALA A 639 47.15 -4.40 -36.81
C ALA A 639 46.80 -5.08 -35.48
N SER A 640 46.66 -6.41 -35.49
CA SER A 640 46.46 -7.21 -34.27
C SER A 640 47.69 -7.23 -33.37
N ARG A 641 48.90 -7.26 -33.93
CA ARG A 641 50.15 -7.16 -33.14
C ARG A 641 50.25 -5.82 -32.43
N ALA A 642 49.99 -4.73 -33.15
CA ALA A 642 50.08 -3.38 -32.62
C ALA A 642 49.02 -3.08 -31.54
N THR A 643 47.87 -3.75 -31.57
CA THR A 643 46.75 -3.55 -30.62
C THR A 643 46.58 -4.65 -29.58
N THR A 644 47.50 -5.61 -29.49
CA THR A 644 47.30 -6.84 -28.67
C THR A 644 46.97 -6.56 -27.22
N THR A 645 47.73 -5.69 -26.54
CA THR A 645 47.49 -5.35 -25.14
C THR A 645 46.10 -4.76 -24.95
N VAL A 646 45.74 -3.79 -25.80
CA VAL A 646 44.41 -3.14 -25.75
C VAL A 646 43.27 -4.13 -26.00
N HIS A 647 43.43 -5.02 -26.98
CA HIS A 647 42.41 -6.02 -27.33
C HIS A 647 42.15 -6.98 -26.16
N VAL A 648 43.22 -7.51 -25.56
CA VAL A 648 43.12 -8.48 -24.46
C VAL A 648 42.59 -7.82 -23.19
N ASP A 649 43.03 -6.60 -22.89
CA ASP A 649 42.55 -5.82 -21.74
C ASP A 649 41.04 -5.57 -21.85
N ALA A 650 40.56 -5.12 -23.02
CA ALA A 650 39.14 -4.88 -23.25
C ALA A 650 38.27 -6.14 -23.05
N VAL A 651 38.70 -7.28 -23.60
CA VAL A 651 38.01 -8.56 -23.44
C VAL A 651 38.00 -8.99 -21.96
N ALA A 652 39.09 -8.75 -21.23
CA ALA A 652 39.17 -9.04 -19.80
C ALA A 652 38.25 -8.13 -18.96
N ASP A 653 38.19 -6.84 -19.29
CA ASP A 653 37.31 -5.87 -18.62
C ASP A 653 35.83 -6.22 -18.83
N TYR A 654 35.42 -6.58 -20.05
CA TYR A 654 34.07 -7.09 -20.30
C TYR A 654 33.74 -8.34 -19.48
N LYS A 655 34.69 -9.25 -19.30
CA LYS A 655 34.53 -10.42 -18.42
C LYS A 655 34.35 -10.04 -16.94
N ARG A 656 35.04 -9.00 -16.46
CA ARG A 656 34.83 -8.47 -15.10
C ARG A 656 33.42 -7.93 -14.94
N ILE A 657 32.93 -7.14 -15.91
CA ILE A 657 31.55 -6.63 -15.92
C ILE A 657 30.52 -7.77 -15.87
N LEU A 658 30.74 -8.84 -16.64
CA LEU A 658 29.89 -10.04 -16.60
C LEU A 658 29.95 -10.77 -15.25
N SER A 659 31.06 -10.67 -14.53
CA SER A 659 31.24 -11.29 -13.22
C SER A 659 30.50 -10.51 -12.13
N TYR A 660 30.58 -9.18 -12.14
CA TYR A 660 29.76 -8.33 -11.28
C TYR A 660 28.26 -8.45 -11.59
N SER A 661 27.89 -8.54 -12.87
CA SER A 661 26.51 -8.82 -13.28
C SER A 661 25.98 -10.14 -12.72
N ALA A 662 26.82 -11.17 -12.66
CA ALA A 662 26.44 -12.45 -12.07
C ALA A 662 26.33 -12.40 -10.54
N ARG A 663 27.21 -11.65 -9.86
CA ARG A 663 27.14 -11.43 -8.41
C ARG A 663 25.84 -10.73 -8.00
N MET A 664 25.45 -9.70 -8.74
CA MET A 664 24.14 -9.06 -8.59
C MET A 664 22.98 -10.04 -8.81
N ALA A 665 23.08 -10.93 -9.81
CA ALA A 665 22.08 -11.97 -10.00
C ALA A 665 22.02 -12.96 -8.82
N TYR A 666 23.15 -13.32 -8.21
CA TYR A 666 23.17 -14.13 -6.99
C TYR A 666 22.56 -13.40 -5.79
N ALA A 667 22.77 -12.09 -5.65
CA ALA A 667 22.09 -11.28 -4.65
C ALA A 667 20.56 -11.33 -4.82
N VAL A 668 20.06 -11.22 -6.06
CA VAL A 668 18.63 -11.39 -6.37
C VAL A 668 18.11 -12.78 -6.00
N LEU A 669 18.95 -13.81 -6.05
CA LEU A 669 18.63 -15.18 -5.66
C LEU A 669 18.71 -15.42 -4.14
N GLY A 670 19.11 -14.43 -3.34
CA GLY A 670 19.36 -14.57 -1.90
C GLY A 670 20.59 -15.44 -1.60
N LYS A 671 21.58 -15.42 -2.49
CA LYS A 671 22.82 -16.21 -2.41
C LYS A 671 24.07 -15.33 -2.45
N ALA A 672 23.97 -14.05 -2.07
CA ALA A 672 25.09 -13.12 -2.08
C ALA A 672 26.30 -13.59 -1.26
N HIS A 673 26.09 -14.43 -0.25
CA HIS A 673 27.16 -14.96 0.62
C HIS A 673 27.87 -16.22 0.07
N ASP A 674 27.37 -16.83 -1.01
CA ASP A 674 27.90 -18.07 -1.59
C ASP A 674 28.82 -17.81 -2.82
N LEU A 675 29.37 -16.61 -2.95
CA LEU A 675 30.06 -16.17 -4.17
C LEU A 675 31.49 -16.75 -4.30
N PRO A 676 31.88 -17.27 -5.48
CA PRO A 676 33.29 -17.47 -5.80
C PRO A 676 33.99 -16.12 -6.07
N GLU A 677 35.18 -15.90 -5.49
CA GLU A 677 35.95 -14.66 -5.66
C GLU A 677 36.34 -14.39 -7.13
N PRO A 678 36.34 -13.11 -7.57
CA PRO A 678 36.84 -12.75 -8.89
C PRO A 678 38.39 -12.82 -8.95
N PRO A 679 38.98 -12.96 -10.15
CA PRO A 679 40.42 -12.80 -10.32
C PRO A 679 40.84 -11.36 -9.99
N THR A 680 41.80 -11.21 -9.08
CA THR A 680 42.33 -9.93 -8.60
C THR A 680 43.10 -9.18 -9.69
N LEU A 681 43.08 -7.84 -9.62
CA LEU A 681 43.95 -6.98 -10.43
C LEU A 681 45.43 -7.30 -10.11
N PRO A 682 46.32 -7.50 -11.10
CA PRO A 682 47.75 -7.45 -10.81
C PRO A 682 48.11 -6.04 -10.32
N PRO A 683 49.00 -5.90 -9.32
CA PRO A 683 49.44 -4.59 -8.85
C PRO A 683 50.04 -3.79 -10.01
N ALA A 684 49.77 -2.49 -10.05
CA ALA A 684 50.40 -1.59 -10.99
C ALA A 684 51.92 -1.68 -10.82
N GLU A 685 52.62 -2.23 -11.81
CA GLU A 685 54.08 -2.27 -11.83
C GLU A 685 54.63 -0.85 -11.77
N ALA A 686 55.29 -0.51 -10.67
CA ALA A 686 56.09 0.71 -10.57
C ALA A 686 57.18 0.66 -11.66
N GLY A 687 57.27 1.71 -12.47
CA GLY A 687 58.22 1.82 -13.58
C GLY A 687 59.68 1.62 -13.14
N PRO A 688 60.57 1.29 -14.10
CA PRO A 688 61.94 0.88 -13.79
C PRO A 688 62.73 2.05 -13.19
N THR A 689 63.00 1.99 -11.89
CA THR A 689 64.02 2.84 -11.25
C THR A 689 65.40 2.38 -11.72
N SER A 690 66.11 3.23 -12.45
CA SER A 690 67.50 3.04 -12.84
C SER A 690 68.41 2.89 -11.61
N PRO A 691 69.49 2.07 -11.67
CA PRO A 691 70.41 1.93 -10.56
C PRO A 691 71.43 3.06 -10.59
N VAL A 692 71.43 3.89 -9.56
CA VAL A 692 72.58 4.72 -9.20
C VAL A 692 72.93 4.38 -7.76
N GLY A 693 73.95 3.52 -7.58
CA GLY A 693 74.80 3.64 -6.39
C GLY A 693 75.86 4.73 -6.64
N PRO A 694 76.73 5.09 -5.68
CA PRO A 694 76.94 4.47 -4.36
C PRO A 694 77.01 5.51 -3.20
N SER A 695 76.99 5.06 -1.94
CA SER A 695 78.03 5.37 -0.94
C SER A 695 77.58 5.02 0.49
N SER A 696 78.34 4.12 1.11
CA SER A 696 78.76 4.07 2.52
C SER A 696 78.06 4.96 3.56
N GLY A 697 77.68 4.33 4.69
CA GLY A 697 77.84 4.98 6.01
C GLY A 697 76.78 4.64 7.05
N SER A 698 77.21 3.86 8.05
CA SER A 698 76.95 4.08 9.48
C SER A 698 75.55 3.84 10.10
N GLU A 699 75.58 2.99 11.14
CA GLU A 699 74.90 3.15 12.44
C GLU A 699 73.38 2.94 12.60
N ALA A 700 73.07 1.78 13.20
CA ALA A 700 72.59 1.61 14.58
C ALA A 700 71.45 2.51 15.15
N LEU A 701 70.52 1.82 15.83
CA LEU A 701 69.69 2.24 16.99
C LEU A 701 68.48 3.17 16.73
N ARG A 702 67.26 2.62 16.72
CA ARG A 702 66.35 2.49 17.88
C ARG A 702 65.00 1.90 17.46
#